data_AF-A0A7X7CBS8-F1
#
_entry.id   AF-A0A7X7CBS8-F1
#
_cell.length_a   1.000
_cell.length_b   1.000
_cell.length_c   1.000
_cell.angle_alpha   90.00
_cell.angle_beta   90.00
_cell.angle_gamma   90.00
#
_symmetry.space_group_name_H-M   'P 1'
#
loop_
_entity.id
_entity.type
_entity.pdbx_description
1 polymer ?
#
loop_
_entity_poly.entity_id
_entity_poly.type
_entity_poly.pdbx_seq_one_letter_code
_entity_poly.pdbx_strand_id
1 'polypeptide(L)'
;MRAPWDDGSLLRGPLFSDEQLARHARALADSHVTVPRARPVVSLLTRMRENQRILTTNYDAIMNTVEADEQISPAAEWFIDNFHAIEKQVQMVRRDLPRSYFRLLPKLGPGFLEGHPRMFSIMWAYVTHTDSAFDPDQLASYIQSYSARSPLELGELWAAAINLRILLVENARRLSTQIVSADRERLLADDVANRLLGIHPSAVPGSPRATLDEAHPGWRATTPSLPFSVQLLRRLTEGPSTEAVEWLHESLAGRGLDPYQAVQRELATQSQATLTMRNIVTSMRNLEDVDWETWIESVSAVEKELQRSPGYSESDFATRNLYRSHVERLARGSGQDEVTVTRRAARLAAEGMDGVGQHVGYWFVDRGAPILERALGYRRTVRERLVDAIQRAGTAGYVGTIVTLTALLTALLTWWITTAWAGLALLPAILLGLLLALPVSDYVVARIGTHLTRLIPTVPMAELNLAAGVPEEYRTLVVVPTMITSDGAVKETIETLETHFLGNNNGEIYFAAATDWADADAPTREGDQELLDAARAGVAGLNATYGNRFILFHRERRWNPSEGVWMGWERKRGKLEELNRVLSGATDTTITTIEGQIPGPFRYVITLDADTQLPRTSAKRLVGKIAHPLNRAHFASDELHAPVIRGYTILQPRVTPSLPSQEDTSLFQLLYSTRQGLDPYTFAVADLYQDVFDEGSFAGKGIYEIAALDRALAGRIPENAVLSHDLLEGNYSRSGYVSDVEVVEEHPTSYAVDISRNHRWTRGDWQLLPWIAGRRRAGMSGLGTWKMVDNLRRSLAPVGAILAVIVGALLLPAGPLAAWVGLIAAMVLLPGLIPALRSFLGFRRGFTFSSQLRASGRDIRRALTVGALDFTFLSHRAAYMLDAIVRTLWRMGVSRKNLLEWTTAAAAGSSAKGGLSWFVRRMGGGFVAPLALIAVAIARPQIALVIAIPVLLWLLAPVAGWRVSRPIQPVERQATAETALELRTIARRTWRFFEVFVNANESDLPPDNFQEDPRDKVAHRTSPTNIGMYYLSAVAARDLGWIGLADVTDRLAATMRTQISLDHYRGHLFNWYDTESTHPLNPRYVSAVDSGNLAGHLLVLANACADLATHDPRFDDVRPGILDALANVSATV
;
A
#
# COMPACT_ATOMS: atom_id res chain seq x y z
N MET A 1 -10.03 35.46 29.19
CA MET A 1 -9.26 34.55 30.07
C MET A 1 -8.09 34.03 29.27
N ARG A 2 -6.88 34.07 29.84
CA ARG A 2 -5.71 33.38 29.27
C ARG A 2 -6.05 31.90 29.14
N ALA A 3 -5.67 31.27 28.05
CA ALA A 3 -5.86 29.83 27.91
C ALA A 3 -4.95 29.13 28.96
N PRO A 4 -5.34 27.96 29.50
CA PRO A 4 -4.53 27.22 30.48
C PRO A 4 -3.10 26.90 30.04
N TRP A 5 -2.82 26.97 28.73
CA TRP A 5 -1.50 26.78 28.15
C TRP A 5 -0.70 28.04 27.87
N ASP A 6 -1.26 29.21 28.17
CA ASP A 6 -0.50 30.46 28.21
C ASP A 6 0.31 30.56 29.52
N ASP A 7 0.06 29.66 30.47
CA ASP A 7 0.93 29.45 31.62
C ASP A 7 2.21 28.71 31.19
N GLY A 8 3.38 29.26 31.55
CA GLY A 8 4.69 28.68 31.29
C GLY A 8 5.15 27.65 32.33
N SER A 9 4.36 27.41 33.38
CA SER A 9 4.63 26.40 34.42
C SER A 9 4.65 24.98 33.84
N LEU A 10 5.48 24.10 34.39
CA LEU A 10 5.48 22.69 33.95
C LEU A 10 4.12 22.04 34.22
N LEU A 11 3.71 21.12 33.34
CA LEU A 11 2.54 20.28 33.56
C LEU A 11 2.85 19.21 34.61
N ARG A 12 2.83 19.61 35.88
CA ARG A 12 3.19 18.74 37.01
C ARG A 12 2.33 19.05 38.23
N GLY A 13 1.80 18.00 38.85
CA GLY A 13 1.06 18.04 40.11
C GLY A 13 1.55 16.96 41.08
N PRO A 14 0.82 16.70 42.20
CA PRO A 14 1.12 15.60 43.09
C PRO A 14 1.06 14.27 42.34
N LEU A 15 2.10 13.44 42.48
CA LEU A 15 2.14 12.11 41.86
C LEU A 15 1.06 11.22 42.47
N PHE A 16 0.29 10.55 41.62
CA PHE A 16 -0.79 9.65 42.05
C PHE A 16 -0.39 8.20 41.83
N SER A 17 -0.68 7.35 42.83
CA SER A 17 -0.74 5.89 42.66
C SER A 17 -1.90 5.48 41.75
N ASP A 18 -1.89 4.25 41.24
CA ASP A 18 -2.94 3.73 40.35
C ASP A 18 -4.35 3.87 40.94
N GLU A 19 -4.51 3.65 42.24
CA GLU A 19 -5.80 3.82 42.93
C GLU A 19 -6.23 5.29 43.02
N GLN A 20 -5.27 6.20 43.24
CA GLN A 20 -5.51 7.65 43.22
C GLN A 20 -5.86 8.15 41.81
N LEU A 21 -5.15 7.66 40.78
CA LEU A 21 -5.45 7.93 39.38
C LEU A 21 -6.87 7.43 39.03
N ALA A 22 -7.25 6.22 39.42
CA ALA A 22 -8.58 5.67 39.19
C ALA A 22 -9.70 6.46 39.91
N ARG A 23 -9.45 6.96 41.12
CA ARG A 23 -10.38 7.87 41.82
C ARG A 23 -10.49 9.22 41.12
N HIS A 24 -9.36 9.77 40.71
CA HIS A 24 -9.30 11.04 39.98
C HIS A 24 -10.03 10.95 38.63
N ALA A 25 -9.84 9.86 37.88
CA ALA A 25 -10.53 9.58 36.62
C ALA A 25 -12.06 9.62 36.78
N ARG A 26 -12.58 8.99 37.84
CA ARG A 26 -14.02 8.98 38.15
C ARG A 26 -14.53 10.38 38.51
N ALA A 27 -13.81 11.10 39.36
CA ALA A 27 -14.17 12.48 39.72
C ALA A 27 -14.14 13.42 38.50
N LEU A 28 -13.17 13.24 37.60
CA LEU A 28 -13.06 14.00 36.36
C LEU A 28 -14.24 13.71 35.42
N ALA A 29 -14.62 12.43 35.28
CA ALA A 29 -15.77 12.02 34.50
C ALA A 29 -17.09 12.64 35.02
N ASP A 30 -17.27 12.68 36.34
CA ASP A 30 -18.45 13.30 36.97
C ASP A 30 -18.49 14.83 36.76
N SER A 31 -17.34 15.48 36.55
CA SER A 31 -17.23 16.93 36.35
C SER A 31 -17.35 17.40 34.89
N HIS A 32 -17.04 16.52 33.93
CA HIS A 32 -16.96 16.88 32.51
C HIS A 32 -18.35 16.99 31.88
N VAL A 33 -18.66 18.17 31.33
CA VAL A 33 -19.87 18.40 30.53
C VAL A 33 -19.47 18.62 29.07
N THR A 34 -20.00 17.80 28.16
CA THR A 34 -19.75 17.93 26.71
C THR A 34 -20.82 18.74 26.02
N VAL A 35 -20.43 19.64 25.11
CA VAL A 35 -21.35 20.49 24.34
C VAL A 35 -21.24 20.22 22.83
N PRO A 36 -22.37 20.20 22.09
CA PRO A 36 -22.37 19.95 20.65
C PRO A 36 -21.80 21.11 19.82
N ARG A 37 -21.84 22.33 20.37
CA ARG A 37 -21.18 23.52 19.81
C ARG A 37 -20.43 24.22 20.93
N ALA A 38 -19.11 24.28 20.79
CA ALA A 38 -18.26 24.97 21.73
C ALA A 38 -17.74 26.29 21.14
N ARG A 39 -17.24 27.15 22.02
CA ARG A 39 -16.60 28.41 21.63
C ARG A 39 -15.38 28.13 20.74
N PRO A 40 -15.11 28.96 19.71
CA PRO A 40 -13.88 28.84 18.93
C PRO A 40 -12.66 29.02 19.83
N VAL A 41 -11.74 28.06 19.76
CA VAL A 41 -10.47 28.06 20.50
C VAL A 41 -9.29 28.01 19.55
N VAL A 42 -8.09 28.35 20.05
CA VAL A 42 -6.85 28.17 19.28
C VAL A 42 -6.72 26.69 18.93
N SER A 43 -6.56 26.41 17.64
CA SER A 43 -6.39 25.03 17.17
C SER A 43 -5.13 24.42 17.77
N LEU A 44 -5.23 23.19 18.29
CA LEU A 44 -4.06 22.41 18.73
C LEU A 44 -2.98 22.33 17.65
N LEU A 45 -3.36 22.30 16.36
CA LEU A 45 -2.41 22.32 15.25
C LEU A 45 -1.65 23.65 15.13
N THR A 46 -2.31 24.77 15.43
CA THR A 46 -1.64 26.08 15.46
C THR A 46 -0.67 26.13 16.62
N ARG A 47 -1.10 25.66 17.80
CA ARG A 47 -0.23 25.56 18.98
C ARG A 47 0.96 24.64 18.73
N MET A 48 0.77 23.49 18.09
CA MET A 48 1.88 22.57 17.76
C MET A 48 2.92 23.20 16.83
N ARG A 49 2.53 24.10 15.92
CA ARG A 49 3.49 24.84 15.08
C ARG A 49 4.29 25.83 15.90
N GLU A 50 3.64 26.50 16.85
CA GLU A 50 4.31 27.39 17.79
C GLU A 50 5.26 26.62 18.70
N ASN A 51 4.84 25.47 19.23
CA ASN A 51 5.67 24.59 20.04
C ASN A 51 6.91 24.16 19.28
N GLN A 52 6.76 23.71 18.02
CA GLN A 52 7.91 23.35 17.19
C GLN A 52 8.87 24.53 17.01
N ARG A 53 8.35 25.72 16.67
CA ARG A 53 9.19 26.90 16.48
C ARG A 53 10.00 27.23 17.74
N ILE A 54 9.36 27.22 18.90
CA ILE A 54 10.01 27.50 20.19
C ILE A 54 11.03 26.41 20.54
N LEU A 55 10.69 25.14 20.31
CA LEU A 55 11.59 24.02 20.55
C LEU A 55 12.85 24.10 19.69
N THR A 56 12.73 24.42 18.40
CA THR A 56 13.87 24.66 17.51
C THR A 56 14.70 25.85 17.99
N THR A 57 14.08 26.98 18.32
CA THR A 57 14.81 28.14 18.86
C THR A 57 15.55 27.82 20.15
N ASN A 58 14.96 27.02 21.05
CA ASN A 58 15.62 26.60 22.28
C ASN A 58 16.75 25.62 22.00
N TYR A 59 16.60 24.71 21.03
CA TYR A 59 17.66 23.81 20.58
C TYR A 59 18.86 24.60 20.05
N ASP A 60 18.62 25.54 19.12
CA ASP A 60 19.67 26.40 18.57
C ASP A 60 20.37 27.20 19.68
N ALA A 61 19.61 27.71 20.65
CA ALA A 61 20.17 28.46 21.78
C ALA A 61 21.10 27.61 22.67
N ILE A 62 20.70 26.38 22.99
CA ILE A 62 21.55 25.48 23.80
C ILE A 62 22.75 25.02 22.99
N MET A 63 22.59 24.71 21.70
CA MET A 63 23.71 24.35 20.81
C MET A 63 24.77 25.45 20.74
N ASN A 64 24.36 26.73 20.60
CA ASN A 64 25.30 27.85 20.62
C ASN A 64 26.10 27.93 21.95
N THR A 65 25.48 27.60 23.09
CA THR A 65 26.16 27.50 24.40
C THR A 65 27.18 26.37 24.42
N VAL A 66 26.86 25.23 23.79
CA VAL A 66 27.81 24.11 23.68
C VAL A 66 28.97 24.45 22.73
N GLU A 67 28.71 25.09 21.60
CA GLU A 67 29.74 25.58 20.66
C GLU A 67 30.69 26.60 21.31
N ALA A 68 30.21 27.37 22.29
CA ALA A 68 31.00 28.32 23.07
C ALA A 68 31.82 27.67 24.21
N ASP A 69 31.81 26.33 24.33
CA ASP A 69 32.47 25.54 25.38
C ASP A 69 31.99 25.89 26.82
N GLU A 70 30.73 26.32 26.94
CA GLU A 70 30.11 26.66 28.23
C GLU A 70 29.40 25.44 28.86
N GLN A 71 29.33 25.40 30.20
CA GLN A 71 28.69 24.28 30.91
C GLN A 71 27.16 24.29 30.76
N ILE A 72 26.60 23.27 30.12
CA ILE A 72 25.16 23.04 30.04
C ILE A 72 24.65 22.16 31.20
N SER A 73 23.36 22.28 31.52
CA SER A 73 22.73 21.39 32.51
C SER A 73 22.51 19.97 31.97
N PRO A 74 22.46 18.93 32.83
CA PRO A 74 22.15 17.56 32.39
C PRO A 74 20.80 17.43 31.67
N ALA A 75 19.82 18.29 32.01
CA ALA A 75 18.52 18.32 31.32
C ALA A 75 18.62 18.90 29.89
N ALA A 76 19.54 19.86 29.68
CA ALA A 76 19.83 20.45 28.37
C ALA A 76 20.55 19.44 27.46
N GLU A 77 21.50 18.68 28.00
CA GLU A 77 22.19 17.59 27.30
C GLU A 77 21.18 16.52 26.84
N TRP A 78 20.31 16.07 27.75
CA TRP A 78 19.23 15.14 27.40
C TRP A 78 18.29 15.68 26.32
N PHE A 79 18.03 16.99 26.29
CA PHE A 79 17.17 17.62 25.29
C PHE A 79 17.80 17.59 23.90
N ILE A 80 19.09 17.92 23.79
CA ILE A 80 19.83 17.92 22.51
C ILE A 80 19.95 16.49 21.98
N ASP A 81 20.43 15.56 22.81
CA ASP A 81 20.65 14.15 22.43
C ASP A 81 19.37 13.47 21.90
N ASN A 82 18.19 13.99 22.26
CA ASN A 82 16.90 13.40 21.93
C ASN A 82 15.98 14.32 21.12
N PHE A 83 16.49 15.45 20.61
CA PHE A 83 15.67 16.44 19.90
C PHE A 83 14.96 15.84 18.68
N HIS A 84 15.62 14.92 17.97
CA HIS A 84 15.03 14.20 16.83
C HIS A 84 13.74 13.43 17.20
N ALA A 85 13.67 12.85 18.40
CA ALA A 85 12.48 12.15 18.86
C ALA A 85 11.29 13.12 19.03
N ILE A 86 11.55 14.34 19.52
CA ILE A 86 10.55 15.40 19.68
C ILE A 86 10.06 15.88 18.31
N GLU A 87 10.96 16.12 17.36
CA GLU A 87 10.60 16.51 16.00
C GLU A 87 9.73 15.46 15.30
N LYS A 88 10.08 14.18 15.47
CA LYS A 88 9.29 13.06 14.95
C LYS A 88 7.86 13.08 15.49
N GLN A 89 7.66 13.34 16.79
CA GLN A 89 6.31 13.47 17.37
C GLN A 89 5.50 14.62 16.74
N VAL A 90 6.13 15.77 16.50
CA VAL A 90 5.46 16.90 15.83
C VAL A 90 5.01 16.52 14.42
N GLN A 91 5.83 15.79 13.67
CA GLN A 91 5.48 15.32 12.33
C GLN A 91 4.31 14.32 12.38
N MET A 92 4.34 13.37 13.31
CA MET A 92 3.25 12.39 13.51
C MET A 92 1.92 13.07 13.86
N VAL A 93 1.92 14.02 14.81
CA VAL A 93 0.69 14.78 15.15
C VAL A 93 0.11 15.53 13.96
N ARG A 94 0.96 16.11 13.10
CA ARG A 94 0.50 16.80 11.88
C ARG A 94 -0.17 15.86 10.88
N ARG A 95 0.32 14.63 10.78
CA ARG A 95 -0.24 13.58 9.92
C ARG A 95 -1.56 13.05 10.48
N ASP A 96 -1.57 12.74 11.78
CA ASP A 96 -2.62 11.96 12.43
C ASP A 96 -3.82 12.82 12.91
N LEU A 97 -3.66 14.15 13.02
CA LEU A 97 -4.73 15.07 13.43
C LEU A 97 -5.21 16.00 12.30
N PRO A 98 -5.94 15.51 11.27
CA PRO A 98 -6.52 16.38 10.27
C PRO A 98 -7.63 17.26 10.89
N ARG A 99 -7.79 18.49 10.36
CA ARG A 99 -8.80 19.45 10.85
C ARG A 99 -10.24 18.89 10.83
N SER A 100 -10.54 17.99 9.91
CA SER A 100 -11.84 17.30 9.83
C SER A 100 -12.06 16.39 11.04
N TYR A 101 -11.06 15.59 11.41
CA TYR A 101 -11.12 14.69 12.56
C TYR A 101 -11.26 15.45 13.87
N PHE A 102 -10.45 16.51 14.08
CA PHE A 102 -10.54 17.34 15.28
C PHE A 102 -11.94 17.95 15.49
N ARG A 103 -12.67 18.27 14.41
CA ARG A 103 -14.04 18.82 14.51
C ARG A 103 -15.07 17.79 14.97
N LEU A 104 -14.80 16.50 14.79
CA LEU A 104 -15.73 15.44 15.15
C LEU A 104 -15.69 15.10 16.63
N LEU A 105 -14.58 15.36 17.33
CA LEU A 105 -14.41 15.01 18.74
C LEU A 105 -15.31 15.84 19.67
N PRO A 106 -15.97 15.22 20.68
CA PRO A 106 -16.76 15.90 21.70
C PRO A 106 -15.97 17.02 22.40
N LYS A 107 -16.59 18.19 22.55
CA LYS A 107 -15.98 19.39 23.12
C LYS A 107 -16.45 19.64 24.54
N LEU A 108 -15.54 20.12 25.40
CA LEU A 108 -15.89 20.53 26.76
C LEU A 108 -16.68 21.85 26.77
N GLY A 109 -17.67 21.90 27.65
CA GLY A 109 -18.43 23.10 28.01
C GLY A 109 -17.65 24.08 28.88
N PRO A 110 -18.33 25.07 29.48
CA PRO A 110 -17.69 26.10 30.31
C PRO A 110 -16.87 25.49 31.46
N GLY A 111 -15.62 25.92 31.61
CA GLY A 111 -14.69 25.39 32.62
C GLY A 111 -13.24 25.36 32.14
N PHE A 112 -12.40 24.58 32.84
CA PHE A 112 -11.01 24.34 32.44
C PHE A 112 -10.97 23.68 31.05
N LEU A 113 -10.18 24.24 30.13
CA LEU A 113 -10.07 23.80 28.73
C LEU A 113 -11.38 23.85 27.93
N GLU A 114 -12.32 24.76 28.25
CA GLU A 114 -13.53 25.02 27.43
C GLU A 114 -13.19 25.08 25.94
N GLY A 115 -13.99 24.41 25.10
CA GLY A 115 -13.81 24.38 23.65
C GLY A 115 -12.81 23.35 23.12
N HIS A 116 -12.03 22.69 23.99
CA HIS A 116 -11.10 21.63 23.61
C HIS A 116 -11.77 20.25 23.61
N PRO A 117 -11.20 19.25 22.90
CA PRO A 117 -11.67 17.87 22.99
C PRO A 117 -11.65 17.37 24.43
N ARG A 118 -12.69 16.63 24.85
CA ARG A 118 -12.74 16.01 26.17
C ARG A 118 -11.52 15.12 26.46
N MET A 119 -11.12 14.30 25.50
CA MET A 119 -9.91 13.46 25.60
C MET A 119 -8.64 14.27 25.88
N PHE A 120 -8.53 15.51 25.40
CA PHE A 120 -7.37 16.36 25.68
C PHE A 120 -7.28 16.73 27.17
N SER A 121 -8.40 17.00 27.83
CA SER A 121 -8.45 17.26 29.29
C SER A 121 -8.10 16.00 30.10
N ILE A 122 -8.60 14.84 29.68
CA ILE A 122 -8.30 13.55 30.32
C ILE A 122 -6.78 13.27 30.28
N MET A 123 -6.17 13.43 29.10
CA MET A 123 -4.72 13.25 28.96
C MET A 123 -3.92 14.33 29.69
N TRP A 124 -4.42 15.57 29.77
CA TRP A 124 -3.76 16.65 30.51
C TRP A 124 -3.64 16.30 32.00
N ALA A 125 -4.74 15.84 32.61
CA ALA A 125 -4.74 15.38 33.99
C ALA A 125 -3.80 14.19 34.20
N TYR A 126 -3.80 13.21 33.29
CA TYR A 126 -2.89 12.07 33.33
C TYR A 126 -1.41 12.52 33.34
N VAL A 127 -0.99 13.30 32.33
CA VAL A 127 0.39 13.82 32.22
C VAL A 127 0.82 14.63 33.44
N THR A 128 -0.11 15.41 34.02
CA THR A 128 0.15 16.24 35.20
C THR A 128 0.45 15.39 36.44
N HIS A 129 -0.29 14.29 36.63
CA HIS A 129 -0.19 13.43 37.82
C HIS A 129 0.76 12.23 37.67
N THR A 130 1.33 12.02 36.49
CA THR A 130 2.40 11.03 36.23
C THR A 130 3.76 11.65 35.92
N ASP A 131 3.88 12.98 35.98
CA ASP A 131 5.09 13.72 35.55
C ASP A 131 5.57 13.30 34.15
N SER A 132 4.61 13.24 33.21
CA SER A 132 4.82 12.80 31.83
C SER A 132 5.32 11.36 31.65
N ALA A 133 5.37 10.54 32.71
CA ALA A 133 5.63 9.11 32.59
C ALA A 133 4.39 8.40 32.00
N PHE A 134 4.61 7.59 30.97
CA PHE A 134 3.58 6.84 30.27
C PHE A 134 3.81 5.35 30.42
N ASP A 135 2.77 4.67 30.90
CA ASP A 135 2.63 3.22 30.93
C ASP A 135 1.28 2.85 30.28
N PRO A 136 1.26 1.92 29.29
CA PRO A 136 0.04 1.59 28.56
C PRO A 136 -1.03 0.91 29.42
N ASP A 137 -0.64 0.08 30.39
CA ASP A 137 -1.56 -0.66 31.27
C ASP A 137 -2.16 0.28 32.31
N GLN A 138 -1.34 1.17 32.88
CA GLN A 138 -1.80 2.22 33.77
C GLN A 138 -2.78 3.16 33.07
N LEU A 139 -2.47 3.57 31.82
CA LEU A 139 -3.36 4.40 31.02
C LEU A 139 -4.68 3.66 30.71
N ALA A 140 -4.63 2.37 30.41
CA ALA A 140 -5.81 1.55 30.18
C ALA A 140 -6.73 1.54 31.42
N SER A 141 -6.16 1.29 32.60
CA SER A 141 -6.89 1.31 33.88
C SER A 141 -7.50 2.68 34.20
N TYR A 142 -6.74 3.76 33.94
CA TYR A 142 -7.20 5.14 34.10
C TYR A 142 -8.39 5.46 33.19
N ILE A 143 -8.31 5.08 31.92
CA ILE A 143 -9.36 5.30 30.91
C ILE A 143 -10.58 4.44 31.16
N GLN A 144 -10.42 3.20 31.60
CA GLN A 144 -11.54 2.33 32.00
C GLN A 144 -12.27 2.90 33.22
N SER A 145 -11.53 3.41 34.21
CA SER A 145 -12.10 4.06 35.40
C SER A 145 -12.91 5.32 35.06
N TYR A 146 -12.43 6.11 34.09
CA TYR A 146 -13.18 7.24 33.54
C TYR A 146 -14.45 6.76 32.80
N SER A 147 -14.28 5.80 31.88
CA SER A 147 -15.34 5.31 31.00
C SER A 147 -16.48 4.60 31.74
N ALA A 148 -16.20 4.06 32.94
CA ALA A 148 -17.20 3.47 33.82
C ALA A 148 -18.26 4.48 34.30
N ARG A 149 -17.93 5.78 34.33
CA ARG A 149 -18.85 6.86 34.70
C ARG A 149 -19.46 7.53 33.47
N SER A 150 -18.63 7.83 32.49
CA SER A 150 -19.05 8.46 31.24
C SER A 150 -18.38 7.74 30.06
N PRO A 151 -19.11 6.92 29.29
CA PRO A 151 -18.55 6.23 28.12
C PRO A 151 -17.85 7.19 27.16
N LEU A 152 -16.68 6.77 26.70
CA LEU A 152 -15.90 7.46 25.68
C LEU A 152 -16.27 6.92 24.29
N GLU A 153 -16.34 7.81 23.31
CA GLU A 153 -16.56 7.43 21.91
C GLU A 153 -15.29 6.81 21.31
N LEU A 154 -15.43 5.93 20.33
CA LEU A 154 -14.30 5.32 19.60
C LEU A 154 -13.34 6.38 19.05
N GLY A 155 -13.87 7.45 18.46
CA GLY A 155 -13.07 8.59 17.97
C GLY A 155 -12.29 9.30 19.08
N GLU A 156 -12.77 9.31 20.33
CA GLU A 156 -11.99 9.85 21.43
C GLU A 156 -10.85 8.93 21.83
N LEU A 157 -11.08 7.61 21.87
CA LEU A 157 -10.06 6.61 22.18
C LEU A 157 -8.92 6.63 21.16
N TRP A 158 -9.24 6.71 19.86
CA TRP A 158 -8.23 6.90 18.80
C TRP A 158 -7.46 8.21 18.94
N ALA A 159 -8.05 9.24 19.56
CA ALA A 159 -7.38 10.50 19.83
C ALA A 159 -6.49 10.49 21.10
N ALA A 160 -6.49 9.41 21.90
CA ALA A 160 -5.70 9.33 23.13
C ALA A 160 -4.20 9.48 22.87
N ALA A 161 -3.64 8.65 21.98
CA ALA A 161 -2.23 8.72 21.57
C ALA A 161 -1.86 10.10 21.02
N ILE A 162 -2.70 10.66 20.16
CA ILE A 162 -2.46 11.98 19.54
C ILE A 162 -2.43 13.08 20.60
N ASN A 163 -3.39 13.09 21.52
CA ASN A 163 -3.45 14.09 22.58
C ASN A 163 -2.28 13.94 23.57
N LEU A 164 -1.88 12.70 23.89
CA LEU A 164 -0.72 12.43 24.72
C LEU A 164 0.56 12.97 24.05
N ARG A 165 0.77 12.72 22.74
CA ARG A 165 1.89 13.31 21.98
C ARG A 165 1.89 14.84 22.05
N ILE A 166 0.74 15.48 21.86
CA ILE A 166 0.61 16.95 21.94
C ILE A 166 1.04 17.46 23.31
N LEU A 167 0.61 16.80 24.38
CA LEU A 167 0.92 17.20 25.75
C LEU A 167 2.38 16.98 26.12
N LEU A 168 2.98 15.88 25.68
CA LEU A 168 4.42 15.63 25.85
C LEU A 168 5.25 16.70 25.13
N VAL A 169 4.89 17.07 23.90
CA VAL A 169 5.56 18.15 23.17
C VAL A 169 5.33 19.51 23.82
N GLU A 170 4.12 19.80 24.30
CA GLU A 170 3.83 21.02 25.06
C GLU A 170 4.67 21.09 26.34
N ASN A 171 4.78 20.00 27.10
CA ASN A 171 5.59 19.98 28.32
C ASN A 171 7.09 20.07 28.01
N ALA A 172 7.57 19.45 26.92
CA ALA A 172 8.94 19.60 26.43
C ALA A 172 9.26 21.05 26.06
N ARG A 173 8.32 21.77 25.43
CA ARG A 173 8.46 23.20 25.14
C ARG A 173 8.60 24.01 26.44
N ARG A 174 7.75 23.75 27.43
CA ARG A 174 7.80 24.47 28.71
C ARG A 174 9.12 24.23 29.44
N LEU A 175 9.55 22.97 29.48
CA LEU A 175 10.80 22.56 30.12
C LEU A 175 12.01 23.14 29.40
N SER A 176 12.09 23.04 28.07
CA SER A 176 13.20 23.63 27.29
C SER A 176 13.26 25.16 27.46
N THR A 177 12.14 25.87 27.53
CA THR A 177 12.14 27.31 27.82
C THR A 177 12.65 27.61 29.23
N GLN A 178 12.31 26.79 30.24
CA GLN A 178 12.86 26.93 31.59
C GLN A 178 14.37 26.64 31.64
N ILE A 179 14.84 25.61 30.91
CA ILE A 179 16.25 25.27 30.78
C ILE A 179 17.03 26.45 30.17
N VAL A 180 16.59 26.96 29.00
CA VAL A 180 17.25 28.10 28.33
C VAL A 180 17.25 29.35 29.21
N SER A 181 16.15 29.61 29.92
CA SER A 181 16.10 30.74 30.87
C SER A 181 17.09 30.56 32.02
N ALA A 182 17.21 29.36 32.59
CA ALA A 182 18.15 29.07 33.67
C ALA A 182 19.61 29.08 33.21
N ASP A 183 19.91 28.58 32.00
CA ASP A 183 21.23 28.68 31.39
C ASP A 183 21.63 30.14 31.17
N ARG A 184 20.73 30.98 30.63
CA ARG A 184 20.99 32.42 30.46
C ARG A 184 21.31 33.11 31.79
N GLU A 185 20.59 32.80 32.86
CA GLU A 185 20.84 33.33 34.20
C GLU A 185 22.19 32.88 34.77
N ARG A 186 22.63 31.65 34.47
CA ARG A 186 23.96 31.14 34.87
C ARG A 186 25.09 31.83 34.10
N LEU A 187 24.94 32.02 32.80
CA LEU A 187 25.93 32.74 31.98
C LEU A 187 26.07 34.20 32.42
N LEU A 188 24.96 34.85 32.76
CA LEU A 188 24.99 36.18 33.38
C LEU A 188 25.73 36.16 34.73
N ALA A 189 25.53 35.14 35.56
CA ALA A 189 26.26 34.99 36.82
C ALA A 189 27.76 34.78 36.59
N ASP A 190 28.15 34.00 35.59
CA ASP A 190 29.55 33.77 35.24
C ASP A 190 30.23 35.04 34.71
N ASP A 191 29.56 35.81 33.86
CA ASP A 191 30.06 37.11 33.38
C ASP A 191 30.23 38.12 34.53
N VAL A 192 29.24 38.20 35.43
CA VAL A 192 29.34 39.03 36.65
C VAL A 192 30.49 38.57 37.53
N ALA A 193 30.64 37.27 37.74
CA ALA A 193 31.75 36.71 38.51
C ALA A 193 33.10 37.04 37.85
N ASN A 194 33.22 36.92 36.53
CA ASN A 194 34.45 37.22 35.79
C ASN A 194 34.82 38.72 35.89
N ARG A 195 33.81 39.61 35.89
CA ARG A 195 34.02 41.05 36.14
C ARG A 195 34.46 41.32 37.58
N LEU A 196 33.85 40.68 38.57
CA LEU A 196 34.19 40.81 40.00
C LEU A 196 35.55 40.21 40.36
N LEU A 197 35.97 39.13 39.69
CA LEU A 197 37.24 38.45 39.90
C LEU A 197 38.39 39.06 39.06
N GLY A 198 38.13 40.09 38.26
CA GLY A 198 39.14 40.78 37.44
C GLY A 198 39.66 39.97 36.26
N ILE A 199 38.92 38.94 35.82
CA ILE A 199 39.28 38.03 34.72
C ILE A 199 38.87 38.62 33.36
N HIS A 200 37.90 39.56 33.35
CA HIS A 200 37.38 40.17 32.12
C HIS A 200 38.28 41.33 31.61
N PRO A 201 38.60 41.44 30.30
CA PRO A 201 39.48 42.48 29.74
C PRO A 201 38.94 43.91 29.83
N SER A 202 37.69 44.09 30.27
CA SER A 202 37.01 45.38 30.48
C SER A 202 36.80 45.70 31.96
N ALA A 203 37.43 44.95 32.87
CA ALA A 203 37.28 45.16 34.31
C ALA A 203 37.75 46.56 34.72
N VAL A 204 36.80 47.42 35.07
CA VAL A 204 37.07 48.70 35.73
C VAL A 204 37.25 48.42 37.23
N PRO A 205 38.28 48.97 37.91
CA PRO A 205 38.35 48.90 39.37
C PRO A 205 37.19 49.72 39.96
N GLY A 206 36.08 49.05 40.27
CA GLY A 206 34.89 49.60 40.92
C GLY A 206 34.47 48.74 42.12
N SER A 207 33.61 49.27 42.99
CA SER A 207 33.11 48.47 44.13
C SER A 207 32.29 47.28 43.61
N PRO A 208 32.33 46.11 44.29
CA PRO A 208 31.52 44.94 43.92
C PRO A 208 30.03 45.25 43.75
N ARG A 209 29.50 46.19 44.55
CA ARG A 209 28.13 46.71 44.43
C ARG A 209 27.85 47.45 43.12
N ALA A 210 28.79 48.25 42.62
CA ALA A 210 28.61 48.96 41.35
C ALA A 210 28.58 48.01 40.16
N THR A 211 29.42 46.96 40.15
CA THR A 211 29.41 45.92 39.11
C THR A 211 28.11 45.10 39.11
N LEU A 212 27.57 44.80 40.30
CA LEU A 212 26.26 44.15 40.45
C LEU A 212 25.10 45.04 39.98
N ASP A 213 25.14 46.34 40.27
CA ASP A 213 24.15 47.33 39.82
C ASP A 213 24.21 47.59 38.30
N GLU A 214 25.42 47.60 37.70
CA GLU A 214 25.63 47.76 36.25
C GLU A 214 25.20 46.53 35.45
N ALA A 215 25.46 45.33 35.96
CA ALA A 215 25.09 44.09 35.29
C ALA A 215 23.57 43.92 35.16
N HIS A 216 22.79 44.45 36.11
CA HIS A 216 21.33 44.46 35.99
C HIS A 216 20.69 45.60 36.81
N PRO A 217 20.35 46.75 36.19
CA PRO A 217 19.81 47.94 36.87
C PRO A 217 18.50 47.71 37.68
N GLY A 218 17.81 46.58 37.46
CA GLY A 218 16.55 46.21 38.09
C GLY A 218 16.66 45.44 39.43
N TRP A 219 17.84 44.99 39.85
CA TRP A 219 17.97 44.20 41.09
C TRP A 219 17.81 45.00 42.39
N ARG A 220 17.82 46.33 42.31
CA ARG A 220 17.37 47.19 43.42
C ARG A 220 15.88 47.00 43.76
N ALA A 221 15.07 46.47 42.83
CA ALA A 221 13.63 46.28 42.99
C ALA A 221 13.17 44.81 42.91
N THR A 222 14.04 43.88 42.47
CA THR A 222 13.69 42.46 42.28
C THR A 222 14.82 41.54 42.74
N THR A 223 14.48 40.48 43.47
CA THR A 223 15.46 39.50 43.95
C THR A 223 15.97 38.65 42.77
N PRO A 224 17.30 38.51 42.56
CA PRO A 224 17.92 37.75 41.46
C PRO A 224 17.42 36.30 41.37
N SER A 225 17.35 35.69 40.19
CA SER A 225 16.84 34.30 40.05
C SER A 225 17.65 33.30 40.89
N LEU A 226 17.03 32.18 41.29
CA LEU A 226 17.73 31.15 42.07
C LEU A 226 18.93 30.54 41.31
N PRO A 227 18.84 30.22 40.00
CA PRO A 227 19.99 29.76 39.22
C PRO A 227 21.13 30.77 39.19
N PHE A 228 20.83 32.06 39.03
CA PHE A 228 21.81 33.14 39.07
C PHE A 228 22.53 33.17 40.42
N SER A 229 21.77 33.21 41.53
CA SER A 229 22.33 33.33 42.87
C SER A 229 23.21 32.13 43.23
N VAL A 230 22.80 30.92 42.89
CA VAL A 230 23.57 29.70 43.19
C VAL A 230 24.85 29.62 42.35
N GLN A 231 24.80 29.99 41.06
CA GLN A 231 25.98 30.00 40.20
C GLN A 231 26.98 31.08 40.62
N LEU A 232 26.50 32.28 40.95
CA LEU A 232 27.35 33.35 41.46
C LEU A 232 28.00 32.96 42.80
N LEU A 233 27.25 32.32 43.71
CA LEU A 233 27.82 31.78 44.96
C LEU A 233 28.94 30.78 44.67
N ARG A 234 28.69 29.81 43.79
CA ARG A 234 29.69 28.79 43.41
C ARG A 234 30.98 29.44 42.90
N ARG A 235 30.88 30.40 41.98
CA ARG A 235 32.05 31.10 41.40
C ARG A 235 32.78 32.00 42.40
N LEU A 236 32.06 32.68 43.28
CA LEU A 236 32.67 33.59 44.27
C LEU A 236 33.30 32.85 45.45
N THR A 237 32.86 31.62 45.76
CA THR A 237 33.50 30.78 46.80
C THR A 237 34.92 30.36 46.39
N GLU A 238 35.24 30.44 45.09
CA GLU A 238 36.55 30.12 44.51
C GLU A 238 37.52 31.34 44.46
N GLY A 239 37.12 32.54 44.90
CA GLY A 239 37.92 33.78 44.81
C GLY A 239 37.76 34.80 45.96
N PRO A 240 38.53 35.92 45.97
CA PRO A 240 38.72 36.75 47.16
C PRO A 240 37.77 37.98 47.26
N SER A 241 36.45 37.82 47.07
CA SER A 241 35.49 38.94 47.14
C SER A 241 34.45 38.81 48.25
N THR A 242 34.81 39.22 49.47
CA THR A 242 33.97 39.11 50.68
C THR A 242 32.67 39.93 50.59
N GLU A 243 32.73 41.12 49.99
CA GLU A 243 31.59 42.06 49.90
C GLU A 243 30.48 41.56 48.95
N ALA A 244 30.86 40.86 47.88
CA ALA A 244 29.90 40.25 46.94
C ALA A 244 29.17 39.04 47.55
N VAL A 245 29.88 38.27 48.39
CA VAL A 245 29.29 37.13 49.13
C VAL A 245 28.31 37.61 50.19
N GLU A 246 28.64 38.68 50.93
CA GLU A 246 27.73 39.30 51.90
C GLU A 246 26.44 39.80 51.25
N TRP A 247 26.54 40.49 50.10
CA TRP A 247 25.36 40.92 49.33
C TRP A 247 24.48 39.73 48.90
N LEU A 248 25.10 38.64 48.46
CA LEU A 248 24.39 37.44 48.04
C LEU A 248 23.67 36.76 49.22
N HIS A 249 24.30 36.73 50.39
CA HIS A 249 23.69 36.25 51.62
C HIS A 249 22.49 37.10 52.03
N GLU A 250 22.59 38.44 51.97
CA GLU A 250 21.47 39.35 52.23
C GLU A 250 20.31 39.12 51.24
N SER A 251 20.64 38.92 49.96
CA SER A 251 19.66 38.66 48.88
C SER A 251 18.92 37.33 49.06
N LEU A 252 19.63 36.27 49.46
CA LEU A 252 19.03 34.96 49.78
C LEU A 252 18.22 34.97 51.08
N ALA A 253 18.70 35.69 52.09
CA ALA A 253 17.96 35.90 53.35
C ALA A 253 16.62 36.61 53.11
N GLY A 254 16.56 37.53 52.13
CA GLY A 254 15.32 38.14 51.65
C GLY A 254 14.28 37.15 51.08
N ARG A 255 14.69 35.91 50.73
CA ARG A 255 13.82 34.80 50.32
C ARG A 255 13.53 33.79 51.42
N GLY A 256 14.02 34.04 52.65
CA GLY A 256 13.96 33.08 53.74
C GLY A 256 14.78 31.81 53.48
N LEU A 257 15.85 31.93 52.68
CA LEU A 257 16.74 30.82 52.33
C LEU A 257 18.13 31.08 52.88
N ASP A 258 18.72 30.05 53.50
CA ASP A 258 20.17 30.03 53.71
C ASP A 258 20.90 29.59 52.42
N PRO A 259 22.21 29.89 52.26
CA PRO A 259 22.97 29.51 51.06
C PRO A 259 22.97 27.99 50.77
N TYR A 260 23.00 27.15 51.80
CA TYR A 260 22.96 25.70 51.65
C TYR A 260 21.59 25.23 51.14
N GLN A 261 20.50 25.75 51.68
CA GLN A 261 19.13 25.49 51.24
C GLN A 261 18.88 26.01 49.82
N ALA A 262 19.47 27.13 49.43
CA ALA A 262 19.40 27.65 48.07
C ALA A 262 20.07 26.71 47.07
N VAL A 263 21.28 26.23 47.37
CA VAL A 263 22.00 25.21 46.59
C VAL A 263 21.20 23.91 46.50
N GLN A 264 20.68 23.40 47.62
CA GLN A 264 19.86 22.19 47.65
C GLN A 264 18.59 22.31 46.81
N ARG A 265 17.90 23.46 46.86
CA ARG A 265 16.70 23.70 46.04
C ARG A 265 17.01 23.78 44.55
N GLU A 266 18.12 24.39 44.17
CA GLU A 266 18.55 24.45 42.76
C GLU A 266 18.95 23.07 42.23
N LEU A 267 19.75 22.30 42.99
CA LEU A 267 20.08 20.91 42.68
C LEU A 267 18.83 20.02 42.55
N ALA A 268 17.87 20.19 43.46
CA ALA A 268 16.59 19.49 43.38
C ALA A 268 15.80 19.89 42.12
N THR A 269 15.79 21.18 41.75
CA THR A 269 15.12 21.69 40.55
C THR A 269 15.76 21.13 39.27
N GLN A 270 17.09 21.12 39.19
CA GLN A 270 17.82 20.54 38.05
C GLN A 270 17.61 19.03 37.95
N SER A 271 17.72 18.30 39.06
CA SER A 271 17.47 16.85 39.10
C SER A 271 16.04 16.51 38.65
N GLN A 272 15.08 17.32 39.08
CA GLN A 272 13.68 17.19 38.68
C GLN A 272 13.43 17.52 37.21
N ALA A 273 14.12 18.54 36.67
CA ALA A 273 14.06 18.89 35.25
C ALA A 273 14.62 17.77 34.38
N THR A 274 15.75 17.18 34.79
CA THR A 274 16.34 16.01 34.11
C THR A 274 15.40 14.81 34.15
N LEU A 275 14.77 14.53 35.29
CA LEU A 275 13.80 13.43 35.40
C LEU A 275 12.59 13.65 34.49
N THR A 276 11.99 14.85 34.46
CA THR A 276 10.87 15.14 33.55
C THR A 276 11.30 15.02 32.09
N MET A 277 12.47 15.54 31.71
CA MET A 277 12.96 15.42 30.33
C MET A 277 13.12 13.95 29.93
N ARG A 278 13.73 13.16 30.81
CA ARG A 278 13.86 11.70 30.63
C ARG A 278 12.51 11.01 30.50
N ASN A 279 11.54 11.33 31.35
CA ASN A 279 10.19 10.77 31.29
C ASN A 279 9.50 11.15 29.98
N ILE A 280 9.56 12.42 29.56
CA ILE A 280 8.98 12.87 28.30
C ILE A 280 9.56 12.08 27.12
N VAL A 281 10.89 11.99 27.02
CA VAL A 281 11.55 11.29 25.90
C VAL A 281 11.25 9.79 25.94
N THR A 282 11.30 9.16 27.11
CA THR A 282 11.00 7.73 27.27
C THR A 282 9.55 7.45 26.88
N SER A 283 8.61 8.28 27.34
CA SER A 283 7.19 8.18 26.97
C SER A 283 6.97 8.39 25.48
N MET A 284 7.68 9.33 24.84
CA MET A 284 7.61 9.52 23.38
C MET A 284 8.07 8.28 22.61
N ARG A 285 9.11 7.58 23.09
CA ARG A 285 9.56 6.31 22.51
C ARG A 285 8.53 5.20 22.74
N ASN A 286 8.09 5.01 23.98
CA ASN A 286 7.09 4.00 24.34
C ASN A 286 5.77 4.16 23.55
N LEU A 287 5.34 5.41 23.28
CA LEU A 287 4.16 5.70 22.46
C LEU A 287 4.23 5.14 21.03
N GLU A 288 5.43 4.92 20.50
CA GLU A 288 5.64 4.35 19.17
C GLU A 288 5.57 2.83 19.17
N ASP A 289 5.90 2.19 20.29
CA ASP A 289 5.95 0.73 20.43
C ASP A 289 4.59 0.13 20.84
N VAL A 290 3.66 0.95 21.32
CA VAL A 290 2.32 0.49 21.73
C VAL A 290 1.47 0.12 20.51
N ASP A 291 0.95 -1.10 20.53
CA ASP A 291 -0.14 -1.50 19.65
C ASP A 291 -1.45 -0.84 20.10
N TRP A 292 -1.68 0.36 19.57
CA TRP A 292 -2.89 1.15 19.84
C TRP A 292 -4.18 0.45 19.42
N GLU A 293 -4.09 -0.48 18.48
CA GLU A 293 -5.24 -1.23 17.98
C GLU A 293 -5.76 -2.18 19.07
N THR A 294 -4.85 -3.01 19.60
CA THR A 294 -5.13 -3.91 20.72
C THR A 294 -5.46 -3.13 22.00
N TRP A 295 -4.76 -2.02 22.25
CA TRP A 295 -5.04 -1.16 23.40
C TRP A 295 -6.47 -0.61 23.38
N ILE A 296 -6.94 -0.10 22.23
CA ILE A 296 -8.32 0.40 22.08
C ILE A 296 -9.35 -0.71 22.31
N GLU A 297 -9.10 -1.92 21.80
CA GLU A 297 -9.99 -3.07 22.04
C GLU A 297 -10.12 -3.39 23.53
N SER A 298 -9.04 -3.25 24.32
CA SER A 298 -9.07 -3.51 25.76
C SER A 298 -9.90 -2.52 26.58
N VAL A 299 -9.99 -1.25 26.14
CA VAL A 299 -10.65 -0.17 26.89
C VAL A 299 -12.04 0.18 26.36
N SER A 300 -12.36 -0.15 25.11
CA SER A 300 -13.59 0.25 24.44
C SER A 300 -14.83 -0.48 24.99
N ALA A 301 -15.85 0.29 25.37
CA ALA A 301 -17.15 -0.27 25.74
C ALA A 301 -17.90 -0.87 24.55
N VAL A 302 -17.73 -0.28 23.35
CA VAL A 302 -18.30 -0.79 22.09
C VAL A 302 -17.72 -2.16 21.77
N GLU A 303 -16.39 -2.32 21.91
CA GLU A 303 -15.70 -3.58 21.67
C GLU A 303 -16.24 -4.69 22.58
N LYS A 304 -16.37 -4.42 23.89
CA LYS A 304 -16.90 -5.39 24.87
C LYS A 304 -18.32 -5.85 24.54
N GLU A 305 -19.14 -4.99 23.95
CA GLU A 305 -20.50 -5.36 23.51
C GLU A 305 -20.48 -6.13 22.18
N LEU A 306 -19.62 -5.77 21.23
CA LEU A 306 -19.47 -6.49 19.95
C LEU A 306 -18.93 -7.91 20.16
N GLN A 307 -18.00 -8.11 21.08
CA GLN A 307 -17.43 -9.42 21.45
C GLN A 307 -18.47 -10.42 21.96
N ARG A 308 -19.64 -9.96 22.43
CA ARG A 308 -20.75 -10.85 22.83
C ARG A 308 -21.49 -11.45 21.63
N SER A 309 -21.31 -10.89 20.44
CA SER A 309 -21.97 -11.36 19.22
C SER A 309 -21.23 -12.56 18.63
N PRO A 310 -21.91 -13.65 18.25
CA PRO A 310 -21.29 -14.81 17.61
C PRO A 310 -20.50 -14.44 16.35
N GLY A 311 -19.31 -15.02 16.17
CA GLY A 311 -18.44 -14.83 15.00
C GLY A 311 -17.65 -13.51 14.95
N TYR A 312 -17.94 -12.54 15.81
CA TYR A 312 -17.21 -11.26 15.82
C TYR A 312 -15.74 -11.42 16.22
N SER A 313 -15.45 -12.17 17.28
CA SER A 313 -14.09 -12.42 17.76
C SER A 313 -13.25 -13.27 16.82
N GLU A 314 -13.91 -14.08 15.98
CA GLU A 314 -13.26 -14.91 14.96
C GLU A 314 -12.92 -14.10 13.69
N SER A 315 -13.42 -12.87 13.58
CA SER A 315 -13.15 -11.97 12.46
C SER A 315 -11.76 -11.32 12.59
N ASP A 316 -11.13 -11.04 11.45
CA ASP A 316 -9.85 -10.33 11.40
C ASP A 316 -9.99 -8.89 11.95
N PHE A 317 -8.86 -8.29 12.35
CA PHE A 317 -8.85 -6.95 12.91
C PHE A 317 -9.45 -5.88 11.98
N ALA A 318 -9.11 -5.89 10.70
CA ALA A 318 -9.64 -4.95 9.71
C ALA A 318 -11.16 -5.07 9.57
N THR A 319 -11.71 -6.30 9.61
CA THR A 319 -13.16 -6.53 9.66
C THR A 319 -13.79 -5.99 10.94
N ARG A 320 -13.17 -6.23 12.11
CA ARG A 320 -13.65 -5.70 13.39
C ARG A 320 -13.62 -4.17 13.42
N ASN A 321 -12.58 -3.56 12.85
CA ASN A 321 -12.46 -2.11 12.69
C ASN A 321 -13.48 -1.54 11.70
N LEU A 322 -13.77 -2.25 10.60
CA LEU A 322 -14.84 -1.89 9.67
C LEU A 322 -16.18 -1.79 10.41
N TYR A 323 -16.53 -2.78 11.24
CA TYR A 323 -17.78 -2.73 12.01
C TYR A 323 -17.80 -1.58 13.01
N ARG A 324 -16.69 -1.33 13.72
CA ARG A 324 -16.54 -0.17 14.62
C ARG A 324 -16.77 1.17 13.90
N SER A 325 -16.19 1.34 12.70
CA SER A 325 -16.41 2.55 11.90
C SER A 325 -17.87 2.75 11.46
N HIS A 326 -18.60 1.66 11.22
CA HIS A 326 -20.03 1.70 10.94
C HIS A 326 -20.86 2.08 12.18
N VAL A 327 -20.48 1.63 13.38
CA VAL A 327 -21.09 2.07 14.64
C VAL A 327 -20.94 3.58 14.80
N GLU A 328 -19.73 4.12 14.61
CA GLU A 328 -19.50 5.57 14.70
C GLU A 328 -20.35 6.35 13.69
N ARG A 329 -20.43 5.86 12.44
CA ARG A 329 -21.26 6.48 11.39
C ARG A 329 -22.73 6.53 11.82
N LEU A 330 -23.27 5.40 12.27
CA LEU A 330 -24.67 5.28 12.66
C LEU A 330 -25.01 6.11 13.89
N ALA A 331 -24.13 6.14 14.90
CA ALA A 331 -24.29 6.97 16.10
C ALA A 331 -24.39 8.46 15.73
N ARG A 332 -23.43 8.96 14.94
CA ARG A 332 -23.38 10.37 14.50
C ARG A 332 -24.63 10.79 13.71
N GLY A 333 -25.11 9.94 12.80
CA GLY A 333 -26.27 10.29 11.96
C GLY A 333 -27.63 10.02 12.60
N SER A 334 -27.71 9.25 13.69
CA SER A 334 -28.93 9.03 14.47
C SER A 334 -29.04 9.96 15.69
N GLY A 335 -27.91 10.48 16.18
CA GLY A 335 -27.84 11.23 17.43
C GLY A 335 -27.91 10.35 18.69
N GLN A 336 -27.74 9.04 18.55
CA GLN A 336 -27.66 8.07 19.65
C GLN A 336 -26.20 7.80 20.02
N ASP A 337 -25.96 7.28 21.22
CA ASP A 337 -24.62 6.85 21.65
C ASP A 337 -24.18 5.55 20.98
N GLU A 338 -22.86 5.38 20.80
CA GLU A 338 -22.26 4.23 20.10
C GLU A 338 -22.58 2.89 20.76
N VAL A 339 -22.70 2.85 22.10
CA VAL A 339 -23.02 1.64 22.86
C VAL A 339 -24.48 1.22 22.61
N THR A 340 -25.42 2.17 22.57
CA THR A 340 -26.82 1.92 22.23
C THR A 340 -26.98 1.41 20.81
N VAL A 341 -26.28 2.01 19.83
CA VAL A 341 -26.25 1.52 18.45
C VAL A 341 -25.77 0.07 18.39
N THR A 342 -24.68 -0.23 19.11
CA THR A 342 -24.09 -1.57 19.19
C THR A 342 -25.05 -2.58 19.79
N ARG A 343 -25.68 -2.27 20.93
CA ARG A 343 -26.67 -3.13 21.58
C ARG A 343 -27.88 -3.38 20.68
N ARG A 344 -28.31 -2.39 19.92
CA ARG A 344 -29.43 -2.54 18.98
C ARG A 344 -29.08 -3.50 17.84
N ALA A 345 -27.88 -3.40 17.27
CA ALA A 345 -27.39 -4.32 16.26
C ALA A 345 -27.22 -5.74 16.83
N ALA A 346 -26.62 -5.89 18.00
CA ALA A 346 -26.43 -7.17 18.67
C ALA A 346 -27.77 -7.86 19.00
N ARG A 347 -28.78 -7.09 19.43
CA ARG A 347 -30.13 -7.63 19.66
C ARG A 347 -30.77 -8.16 18.38
N LEU A 348 -30.68 -7.40 17.28
CA LEU A 348 -31.20 -7.85 15.98
C LEU A 348 -30.46 -9.09 15.48
N ALA A 349 -29.15 -9.18 15.74
CA ALA A 349 -28.36 -10.36 15.46
C ALA A 349 -28.84 -11.57 16.30
N ALA A 350 -29.06 -11.40 17.60
CA ALA A 350 -29.59 -12.47 18.45
C ALA A 350 -30.99 -12.95 18.05
N GLU A 351 -31.81 -12.07 17.46
CA GLU A 351 -33.15 -12.38 16.92
C GLU A 351 -33.09 -12.98 15.48
N GLY A 352 -31.90 -13.12 14.89
CA GLY A 352 -31.68 -13.64 13.54
C GLY A 352 -32.04 -15.12 13.39
N MET A 353 -32.77 -15.45 12.32
CA MET A 353 -33.26 -16.83 12.07
C MET A 353 -32.25 -17.73 11.34
N ASP A 354 -31.27 -17.16 10.64
CA ASP A 354 -30.25 -17.87 9.88
C ASP A 354 -28.83 -17.52 10.38
N GLY A 355 -27.84 -18.37 10.09
CA GLY A 355 -26.46 -18.17 10.57
C GLY A 355 -25.83 -16.84 10.14
N VAL A 356 -26.32 -16.24 9.06
CA VAL A 356 -25.82 -14.94 8.58
C VAL A 356 -26.52 -13.76 9.27
N GLY A 357 -27.85 -13.84 9.47
CA GLY A 357 -28.61 -12.86 10.24
C GLY A 357 -28.18 -12.81 11.71
N GLN A 358 -27.63 -13.91 12.22
CA GLN A 358 -27.02 -14.02 13.54
C GLN A 358 -25.66 -13.32 13.66
N HIS A 359 -24.98 -13.06 12.55
CA HIS A 359 -23.71 -12.37 12.55
C HIS A 359 -23.91 -10.85 12.63
N VAL A 360 -23.29 -10.17 13.60
CA VAL A 360 -23.48 -8.72 13.80
C VAL A 360 -23.10 -7.89 12.56
N GLY A 361 -22.09 -8.34 11.80
CA GLY A 361 -21.66 -7.69 10.56
C GLY A 361 -22.77 -7.57 9.51
N TYR A 362 -23.74 -8.48 9.48
CA TYR A 362 -24.88 -8.41 8.55
C TYR A 362 -25.67 -7.11 8.70
N TRP A 363 -25.81 -6.64 9.93
CA TRP A 363 -26.55 -5.44 10.27
C TRP A 363 -25.75 -4.15 10.02
N PHE A 364 -24.42 -4.25 9.83
CA PHE A 364 -23.56 -3.08 9.59
C PHE A 364 -23.23 -2.88 8.12
N VAL A 365 -22.87 -3.94 7.38
CA VAL A 365 -22.26 -3.83 6.05
C VAL A 365 -23.08 -4.47 4.93
N ASP A 366 -24.11 -5.24 5.25
CA ASP A 366 -24.88 -6.04 4.28
C ASP A 366 -26.38 -5.64 4.30
N ARG A 367 -27.28 -6.46 3.78
CA ARG A 367 -28.72 -6.16 3.57
C ARG A 367 -29.49 -5.87 4.87
N GLY A 368 -28.94 -6.16 6.04
CA GLY A 368 -29.49 -5.77 7.34
C GLY A 368 -29.32 -4.27 7.66
N ALA A 369 -28.34 -3.61 7.04
CA ALA A 369 -28.00 -2.21 7.35
C ALA A 369 -29.16 -1.21 7.15
N PRO A 370 -29.95 -1.25 6.06
CA PRO A 370 -31.11 -0.36 5.90
C PRO A 370 -32.22 -0.59 6.93
N ILE A 371 -32.30 -1.78 7.54
CA ILE A 371 -33.27 -2.08 8.61
C ILE A 371 -32.77 -1.47 9.92
N LEU A 372 -31.49 -1.68 10.26
CA LEU A 372 -30.87 -1.08 11.44
C LEU A 372 -30.92 0.45 11.39
N GLU A 373 -30.60 1.06 10.24
CA GLU A 373 -30.66 2.51 10.04
C GLU A 373 -32.06 3.08 10.31
N ARG A 374 -33.11 2.42 9.83
CA ARG A 374 -34.50 2.83 10.11
C ARG A 374 -34.84 2.67 11.59
N ALA A 375 -34.43 1.58 12.22
CA ALA A 375 -34.66 1.33 13.63
C ALA A 375 -33.97 2.36 14.53
N LEU A 376 -32.85 2.94 14.09
CA LEU A 376 -32.09 3.98 14.81
C LEU A 376 -32.55 5.41 14.49
N GLY A 377 -33.40 5.61 13.47
CA GLY A 377 -33.76 6.95 13.00
C GLY A 377 -32.61 7.68 12.29
N TYR A 378 -31.71 6.93 11.64
CA TYR A 378 -30.52 7.45 10.98
C TYR A 378 -30.85 8.42 9.83
N ARG A 379 -30.24 9.61 9.84
CA ARG A 379 -30.41 10.63 8.81
C ARG A 379 -29.36 10.51 7.72
N ARG A 380 -29.70 9.80 6.64
CA ARG A 380 -28.86 9.68 5.45
C ARG A 380 -28.52 11.05 4.83
N THR A 381 -27.24 11.25 4.53
CA THR A 381 -26.69 12.39 3.78
C THR A 381 -27.18 12.41 2.33
N VAL A 382 -27.03 13.55 1.64
CA VAL A 382 -27.41 13.66 0.21
C VAL A 382 -26.60 12.69 -0.65
N ARG A 383 -25.32 12.49 -0.34
CA ARG A 383 -24.45 11.52 -1.04
C ARG A 383 -24.98 10.09 -0.86
N GLU A 384 -25.28 9.67 0.36
CA GLU A 384 -25.82 8.33 0.63
C GLU A 384 -27.15 8.11 -0.10
N ARG A 385 -28.08 9.08 -0.07
CA ARG A 385 -29.35 8.96 -0.79
C ARG A 385 -29.17 8.81 -2.30
N LEU A 386 -28.18 9.50 -2.88
CA LEU A 386 -27.85 9.36 -4.30
C LEU A 386 -27.28 7.96 -4.59
N VAL A 387 -26.35 7.48 -3.76
CA VAL A 387 -25.80 6.12 -3.87
C VAL A 387 -26.91 5.07 -3.78
N ASP A 388 -27.81 5.20 -2.81
CA ASP A 388 -28.96 4.30 -2.66
C ASP A 388 -29.90 4.34 -3.87
N ALA A 389 -30.10 5.51 -4.48
CA ALA A 389 -30.93 5.64 -5.67
C ALA A 389 -30.28 4.92 -6.88
N ILE A 390 -28.96 5.05 -7.02
CA ILE A 390 -28.19 4.37 -8.07
C ILE A 390 -28.24 2.85 -7.86
N GLN A 391 -27.95 2.37 -6.65
CA GLN A 391 -27.99 0.94 -6.33
C GLN A 391 -29.40 0.35 -6.49
N ARG A 392 -30.46 1.08 -6.12
CA ARG A 392 -31.86 0.65 -6.35
C ARG A 392 -32.24 0.61 -7.82
N ALA A 393 -31.70 1.51 -8.64
CA ALA A 393 -31.93 1.46 -10.08
C ALA A 393 -31.27 0.22 -10.73
N GLY A 394 -30.29 -0.38 -10.04
CA GLY A 394 -29.66 -1.64 -10.41
C GLY A 394 -29.08 -1.64 -11.82
N THR A 395 -28.98 -2.81 -12.42
CA THR A 395 -28.42 -2.97 -13.77
C THR A 395 -29.23 -2.20 -14.81
N ALA A 396 -30.56 -2.18 -14.70
CA ALA A 396 -31.44 -1.49 -15.65
C ALA A 396 -31.19 0.03 -15.68
N GLY A 397 -31.04 0.66 -14.52
CA GLY A 397 -30.69 2.08 -14.42
C GLY A 397 -29.30 2.39 -14.95
N TYR A 398 -28.32 1.54 -14.66
CA TYR A 398 -26.95 1.69 -15.14
C TYR A 398 -26.86 1.60 -16.68
N VAL A 399 -27.41 0.52 -17.27
CA VAL A 399 -27.44 0.34 -18.72
C VAL A 399 -28.31 1.42 -19.39
N GLY A 400 -29.47 1.75 -18.81
CA GLY A 400 -30.33 2.82 -19.29
C GLY A 400 -29.63 4.18 -19.33
N THR A 401 -28.81 4.49 -18.32
CA THR A 401 -28.00 5.71 -18.29
C THR A 401 -26.92 5.71 -19.38
N ILE A 402 -26.23 4.59 -19.60
CA ILE A 402 -25.25 4.44 -20.67
C ILE A 402 -25.90 4.66 -22.04
N VAL A 403 -27.00 3.95 -22.31
CA VAL A 403 -27.73 4.04 -23.59
C VAL A 403 -28.25 5.46 -23.82
N THR A 404 -28.86 6.08 -22.80
CA THR A 404 -29.43 7.43 -22.91
C THR A 404 -28.35 8.48 -23.14
N LEU A 405 -27.26 8.46 -22.36
CA LEU A 405 -26.17 9.43 -22.53
C LEU A 405 -25.43 9.22 -23.85
N THR A 406 -25.25 7.97 -24.29
CA THR A 406 -24.68 7.67 -25.61
C THR A 406 -25.59 8.23 -26.70
N ALA A 407 -26.89 7.93 -26.67
CA ALA A 407 -27.83 8.41 -27.68
C ALA A 407 -27.90 9.95 -27.72
N LEU A 408 -27.96 10.62 -26.56
CA LEU A 408 -27.98 12.08 -26.47
C LEU A 408 -26.70 12.72 -27.00
N LEU A 409 -25.54 12.21 -26.60
CA LEU A 409 -24.25 12.74 -27.07
C LEU A 409 -24.05 12.48 -28.56
N THR A 410 -24.37 11.28 -29.05
CA THR A 410 -24.32 10.96 -30.47
C THR A 410 -25.26 11.85 -31.27
N ALA A 411 -26.52 12.00 -30.84
CA ALA A 411 -27.48 12.89 -31.51
C ALA A 411 -27.00 14.34 -31.54
N LEU A 412 -26.45 14.85 -30.43
CA LEU A 412 -25.89 16.21 -30.35
C LEU A 412 -24.70 16.41 -31.29
N LEU A 413 -23.75 15.47 -31.30
CA LEU A 413 -22.55 15.54 -32.13
C LEU A 413 -22.87 15.41 -33.62
N THR A 414 -23.76 14.48 -33.98
CA THR A 414 -24.24 14.32 -35.35
C THR A 414 -25.06 15.53 -35.80
N TRP A 415 -25.93 16.08 -34.95
CA TRP A 415 -26.68 17.30 -35.24
C TRP A 415 -25.75 18.50 -35.47
N TRP A 416 -24.74 18.67 -34.61
CA TRP A 416 -23.74 19.73 -34.75
C TRP A 416 -23.00 19.63 -36.09
N ILE A 417 -22.55 18.43 -36.49
CA ILE A 417 -21.82 18.24 -37.76
C ILE A 417 -22.73 18.42 -38.98
N THR A 418 -23.97 17.93 -38.90
CA THR A 418 -24.90 17.96 -40.04
C THR A 418 -25.54 19.32 -40.26
N THR A 419 -25.83 20.08 -39.21
CA THR A 419 -26.51 21.39 -39.32
C THR A 419 -25.56 22.57 -39.39
N ALA A 420 -24.45 22.57 -38.64
CA ALA A 420 -23.49 23.68 -38.69
C ALA A 420 -22.49 23.60 -39.86
N TRP A 421 -22.30 22.42 -40.49
CA TRP A 421 -21.21 22.24 -41.45
C TRP A 421 -21.57 21.58 -42.78
N ALA A 422 -22.55 20.65 -42.83
CA ALA A 422 -22.67 19.73 -43.97
C ALA A 422 -24.04 19.69 -44.69
N GLY A 423 -25.12 20.22 -44.11
CA GLY A 423 -26.45 20.27 -44.76
C GLY A 423 -26.97 18.91 -45.27
N LEU A 424 -26.64 17.81 -44.57
CA LEU A 424 -26.90 16.44 -45.02
C LEU A 424 -28.38 16.05 -44.92
N ALA A 425 -28.82 15.17 -45.84
CA ALA A 425 -30.10 14.49 -45.73
C ALA A 425 -30.17 13.56 -44.50
N LEU A 426 -31.39 13.26 -44.04
CA LEU A 426 -31.64 12.54 -42.78
C LEU A 426 -31.01 11.13 -42.75
N LEU A 427 -31.10 10.36 -43.83
CA LEU A 427 -30.59 8.98 -43.88
C LEU A 427 -29.05 8.90 -43.73
N PRO A 428 -28.24 9.67 -44.50
CA PRO A 428 -26.80 9.81 -44.26
C PRO A 428 -26.44 10.24 -42.84
N ALA A 429 -27.20 11.16 -42.26
CA ALA A 429 -27.00 11.63 -40.88
C ALA A 429 -27.23 10.51 -39.86
N ILE A 430 -28.29 9.70 -40.03
CA ILE A 430 -28.58 8.54 -39.17
C ILE A 430 -27.44 7.52 -39.25
N LEU A 431 -26.93 7.21 -40.45
CA LEU A 431 -25.83 6.27 -40.62
C LEU A 431 -24.55 6.73 -39.91
N LEU A 432 -24.17 8.00 -40.07
CA LEU A 432 -23.03 8.59 -39.36
C LEU A 432 -23.22 8.55 -37.84
N GLY A 433 -24.43 8.85 -37.36
CA GLY A 433 -24.78 8.74 -35.95
C GLY A 433 -24.62 7.31 -35.41
N LEU A 434 -25.12 6.30 -36.11
CA LEU A 434 -25.00 4.90 -35.70
C LEU A 434 -23.53 4.45 -35.59
N LEU A 435 -22.68 4.85 -36.54
CA LEU A 435 -21.25 4.52 -36.50
C LEU A 435 -20.52 5.25 -35.37
N LEU A 436 -20.91 6.50 -35.07
CA LEU A 436 -20.36 7.29 -33.97
C LEU A 436 -20.82 6.81 -32.58
N ALA A 437 -21.99 6.16 -32.49
CA ALA A 437 -22.51 5.66 -31.23
C ALA A 437 -21.55 4.68 -30.52
N LEU A 438 -20.79 3.89 -31.27
CA LEU A 438 -19.83 2.94 -30.71
C LEU A 438 -18.66 3.62 -29.97
N PRO A 439 -17.83 4.48 -30.59
CA PRO A 439 -16.77 5.18 -29.87
C PRO A 439 -17.30 6.15 -28.79
N VAL A 440 -18.48 6.75 -28.99
CA VAL A 440 -19.13 7.56 -27.95
C VAL A 440 -19.51 6.70 -26.73
N SER A 441 -20.01 5.48 -26.96
CA SER A 441 -20.36 4.58 -25.86
C SER A 441 -19.16 4.17 -25.02
N ASP A 442 -17.98 3.96 -25.63
CA ASP A 442 -16.73 3.69 -24.88
C ASP A 442 -16.39 4.85 -23.95
N TYR A 443 -16.46 6.09 -24.46
CA TYR A 443 -16.25 7.27 -23.65
C TYR A 443 -17.27 7.37 -22.51
N VAL A 444 -18.56 7.16 -22.79
CA VAL A 444 -19.63 7.23 -21.78
C VAL A 444 -19.42 6.20 -20.67
N VAL A 445 -19.17 4.94 -21.01
CA VAL A 445 -18.92 3.86 -20.04
C VAL A 445 -17.71 4.18 -19.17
N ALA A 446 -16.59 4.60 -19.76
CA ALA A 446 -15.39 4.97 -19.02
C ALA A 446 -15.64 6.14 -18.04
N ARG A 447 -16.41 7.15 -18.45
CA ARG A 447 -16.71 8.32 -17.61
C ARG A 447 -17.68 7.97 -16.50
N ILE A 448 -18.75 7.23 -16.78
CA ILE A 448 -19.68 6.77 -15.74
C ILE A 448 -18.93 5.93 -14.71
N GLY A 449 -18.12 4.95 -15.15
CA GLY A 449 -17.31 4.13 -14.26
C GLY A 449 -16.41 4.95 -13.35
N THR A 450 -15.65 5.89 -13.91
CA THR A 450 -14.77 6.80 -13.15
C THR A 450 -15.52 7.68 -12.14
N HIS A 451 -16.76 8.06 -12.44
CA HIS A 451 -17.58 8.86 -11.54
C HIS A 451 -18.18 8.02 -10.41
N LEU A 452 -18.64 6.80 -10.72
CA LEU A 452 -19.21 5.88 -9.75
C LEU A 452 -18.17 5.39 -8.74
N THR A 453 -16.96 5.01 -9.17
CA THR A 453 -15.88 4.57 -8.27
C THR A 453 -15.35 5.66 -7.34
N ARG A 454 -15.64 6.94 -7.63
CA ARG A 454 -15.35 8.06 -6.72
C ARG A 454 -16.51 8.36 -5.77
N LEU A 455 -17.73 8.14 -6.25
CA LEU A 455 -18.95 8.44 -5.50
C LEU A 455 -19.22 7.36 -4.46
N ILE A 456 -19.00 6.11 -4.80
CA ILE A 456 -19.24 4.94 -3.95
C ILE A 456 -17.91 4.52 -3.33
N PRO A 457 -17.79 4.50 -1.99
CA PRO A 457 -16.58 4.06 -1.32
C PRO A 457 -16.42 2.53 -1.48
N THR A 458 -15.19 2.08 -1.66
CA THR A 458 -14.84 0.66 -1.64
C THR A 458 -14.86 0.15 -0.21
N VAL A 459 -15.58 -0.95 0.02
CA VAL A 459 -15.66 -1.62 1.32
C VAL A 459 -14.95 -2.96 1.20
N PRO A 460 -13.89 -3.23 1.99
CA PRO A 460 -13.21 -4.51 1.93
C PRO A 460 -14.14 -5.64 2.38
N MET A 461 -13.99 -6.81 1.77
CA MET A 461 -14.75 -7.99 2.17
C MET A 461 -14.31 -8.47 3.55
N ALA A 462 -15.30 -8.80 4.38
CA ALA A 462 -15.07 -9.34 5.72
C ALA A 462 -14.25 -10.64 5.66
N GLU A 463 -13.36 -10.85 6.63
CA GLU A 463 -12.36 -11.92 6.64
C GLU A 463 -12.26 -12.53 8.05
N LEU A 464 -12.04 -13.84 8.13
CA LEU A 464 -11.76 -14.54 9.39
C LEU A 464 -10.29 -14.38 9.81
N ASN A 465 -10.05 -14.31 11.12
CA ASN A 465 -8.72 -14.29 11.69
C ASN A 465 -8.07 -15.69 11.67
N LEU A 466 -7.31 -15.96 10.60
CA LEU A 466 -6.52 -17.20 10.47
C LEU A 466 -5.04 -16.97 10.83
N ALA A 467 -4.73 -16.13 11.82
CA ALA A 467 -3.34 -15.88 12.23
C ALA A 467 -2.57 -17.18 12.56
N ALA A 468 -3.22 -18.14 13.23
CA ALA A 468 -2.66 -19.44 13.62
C ALA A 468 -2.48 -20.44 12.45
N GLY A 469 -2.98 -20.13 11.25
CA GLY A 469 -2.97 -21.01 10.08
C GLY A 469 -4.37 -21.44 9.65
N VAL A 470 -4.48 -22.03 8.46
CA VAL A 470 -5.75 -22.57 7.94
C VAL A 470 -6.07 -23.90 8.65
N PRO A 471 -7.24 -24.05 9.30
CA PRO A 471 -7.66 -25.29 9.93
C PRO A 471 -8.15 -26.32 8.90
N GLU A 472 -8.28 -27.58 9.32
CA GLU A 472 -8.73 -28.70 8.49
C GLU A 472 -10.12 -28.49 7.86
N GLU A 473 -11.04 -27.82 8.56
CA GLU A 473 -12.38 -27.48 8.04
C GLU A 473 -12.37 -26.60 6.78
N TYR A 474 -11.26 -25.89 6.54
CA TYR A 474 -11.03 -25.01 5.39
C TYR A 474 -9.88 -25.49 4.53
N ARG A 475 -9.56 -26.79 4.56
CA ARG A 475 -8.48 -27.39 3.77
C ARG A 475 -8.57 -26.94 2.31
N THR A 476 -7.47 -26.39 1.81
CA THR A 476 -7.42 -25.66 0.54
C THR A 476 -6.31 -26.20 -0.36
N LEU A 477 -6.63 -26.40 -1.65
CA LEU A 477 -5.66 -26.77 -2.68
C LEU A 477 -5.34 -25.56 -3.57
N VAL A 478 -4.09 -25.12 -3.60
CA VAL A 478 -3.59 -24.17 -4.60
C VAL A 478 -3.17 -24.96 -5.83
N VAL A 479 -3.84 -24.74 -6.97
CA VAL A 479 -3.60 -25.47 -8.21
C VAL A 479 -3.12 -24.55 -9.35
N VAL A 480 -2.09 -25.02 -10.06
CA VAL A 480 -1.55 -24.40 -11.28
C VAL A 480 -1.88 -25.31 -12.46
N PRO A 481 -2.88 -24.98 -13.31
CA PRO A 481 -3.21 -25.73 -14.51
C PRO A 481 -2.22 -25.38 -15.63
N THR A 482 -1.31 -26.29 -15.96
CA THR A 482 -0.24 -26.08 -16.94
C THR A 482 -0.17 -27.22 -17.97
N MET A 483 0.66 -27.10 -19.00
CA MET A 483 0.94 -28.20 -19.94
C MET A 483 2.39 -28.61 -19.83
N ILE A 484 2.66 -29.91 -19.92
CA ILE A 484 4.01 -30.43 -20.01
C ILE A 484 4.42 -30.38 -21.49
N THR A 485 5.36 -29.49 -21.82
CA THR A 485 5.82 -29.24 -23.19
C THR A 485 7.31 -29.52 -23.40
N SER A 486 8.12 -29.40 -22.35
CA SER A 486 9.56 -29.61 -22.35
C SER A 486 10.07 -29.82 -20.92
N ASP A 487 11.31 -30.30 -20.79
CA ASP A 487 11.99 -30.42 -19.50
C ASP A 487 12.10 -29.08 -18.75
N GLY A 488 12.42 -27.99 -19.48
CA GLY A 488 12.43 -26.64 -18.91
C GLY A 488 11.08 -26.21 -18.34
N ALA A 489 9.97 -26.53 -19.01
CA ALA A 489 8.63 -26.22 -18.52
C ALA A 489 8.25 -27.04 -17.27
N VAL A 490 8.75 -28.28 -17.16
CA VAL A 490 8.60 -29.09 -15.95
C VAL A 490 9.36 -28.42 -14.81
N LYS A 491 10.63 -28.06 -15.01
CA LYS A 491 11.44 -27.39 -14.00
C LYS A 491 10.81 -26.08 -13.50
N GLU A 492 10.36 -25.23 -14.40
CA GLU A 492 9.67 -23.97 -14.08
C GLU A 492 8.37 -24.21 -13.28
N THR A 493 7.62 -25.27 -13.61
CA THR A 493 6.42 -25.66 -12.85
C THR A 493 6.77 -26.07 -11.42
N ILE A 494 7.82 -26.87 -11.23
CA ILE A 494 8.27 -27.31 -9.90
C ILE A 494 8.76 -26.11 -9.08
N GLU A 495 9.58 -25.23 -9.66
CA GLU A 495 10.05 -23.98 -9.02
C GLU A 495 8.89 -23.06 -8.63
N THR A 496 7.85 -22.97 -9.47
CA THR A 496 6.65 -22.18 -9.19
C THR A 496 5.87 -22.74 -8.00
N LEU A 497 5.68 -24.07 -7.93
CA LEU A 497 5.01 -24.72 -6.80
C LEU A 497 5.78 -24.48 -5.49
N GLU A 498 7.10 -24.63 -5.51
CA GLU A 498 7.96 -24.38 -4.36
C GLU A 498 7.86 -22.93 -3.89
N THR A 499 7.93 -21.98 -4.82
CA THR A 499 7.80 -20.54 -4.52
C THR A 499 6.45 -20.23 -3.85
N HIS A 500 5.35 -20.78 -4.38
CA HIS A 500 4.03 -20.61 -3.78
C HIS A 500 3.94 -21.21 -2.38
N PHE A 501 4.53 -22.40 -2.17
CA PHE A 501 4.61 -23.05 -0.87
C PHE A 501 5.37 -22.21 0.15
N LEU A 502 6.58 -21.75 -0.18
CA LEU A 502 7.42 -20.96 0.72
C LEU A 502 6.71 -19.66 1.16
N GLY A 503 5.87 -19.08 0.30
CA GLY A 503 5.06 -17.91 0.63
C GLY A 503 3.77 -18.19 1.42
N ASN A 504 3.23 -19.41 1.37
CA ASN A 504 1.84 -19.71 1.79
C ASN A 504 1.65 -21.05 2.53
N ASN A 505 2.67 -21.54 3.25
CA ASN A 505 2.63 -22.84 3.97
C ASN A 505 1.92 -22.83 5.34
N ASN A 506 1.02 -21.88 5.61
CA ASN A 506 0.40 -21.71 6.94
C ASN A 506 -0.87 -22.57 7.12
N GLY A 507 -0.71 -23.81 7.62
CA GLY A 507 -1.82 -24.70 8.01
C GLY A 507 -2.17 -25.75 6.95
N GLU A 508 -3.46 -26.01 6.75
CA GLU A 508 -3.99 -27.02 5.81
C GLU A 508 -4.10 -26.50 4.37
N ILE A 509 -2.99 -25.96 3.85
CA ILE A 509 -2.83 -25.53 2.45
C ILE A 509 -1.88 -26.50 1.74
N TYR A 510 -2.29 -26.94 0.55
CA TYR A 510 -1.56 -27.89 -0.30
C TYR A 510 -1.39 -27.31 -1.70
N PHE A 511 -0.40 -27.77 -2.45
CA PHE A 511 0.00 -27.19 -3.74
C PHE A 511 -0.02 -28.27 -4.82
N ALA A 512 -0.57 -27.98 -5.99
CA ALA A 512 -0.68 -28.94 -7.05
C ALA A 512 -0.46 -28.37 -8.45
N ALA A 513 0.13 -29.20 -9.31
CA ALA A 513 0.09 -28.99 -10.75
C ALA A 513 -0.99 -29.86 -11.37
N ALA A 514 -1.91 -29.25 -12.12
CA ALA A 514 -2.89 -29.96 -12.95
C ALA A 514 -2.43 -29.90 -14.41
N THR A 515 -1.92 -31.01 -14.94
CA THR A 515 -1.16 -31.04 -16.19
C THR A 515 -1.86 -31.81 -17.31
N ASP A 516 -1.72 -31.26 -18.52
CA ASP A 516 -2.05 -31.94 -19.79
C ASP A 516 -0.80 -32.05 -20.65
N TRP A 517 -0.86 -32.93 -21.64
CA TRP A 517 0.02 -32.88 -22.78
C TRP A 517 -0.32 -31.76 -23.78
N ALA A 518 0.68 -31.32 -24.56
CA ALA A 518 0.44 -30.52 -25.76
C ALA A 518 -0.35 -31.28 -26.84
N ASP A 519 -1.12 -30.55 -27.64
CA ASP A 519 -1.92 -31.08 -28.76
C ASP A 519 -1.05 -31.93 -29.73
N ALA A 520 -1.58 -33.07 -30.17
CA ALA A 520 -0.87 -34.06 -30.98
C ALA A 520 -1.74 -34.80 -32.01
N ASP A 521 -1.09 -35.43 -33.00
CA ASP A 521 -1.75 -36.26 -34.01
C ASP A 521 -1.98 -37.71 -33.54
N ALA A 522 -1.46 -38.07 -32.35
CA ALA A 522 -1.55 -39.38 -31.73
C ALA A 522 -1.84 -39.26 -30.22
N PRO A 523 -2.42 -40.29 -29.56
CA PRO A 523 -2.70 -40.26 -28.13
C PRO A 523 -1.42 -40.10 -27.27
N THR A 524 -0.31 -40.69 -27.71
CA THR A 524 1.00 -40.64 -27.05
C THR A 524 2.08 -40.22 -28.05
N ARG A 525 3.10 -39.49 -27.58
CA ARG A 525 4.32 -39.12 -28.32
C ARG A 525 5.54 -39.72 -27.65
N GLU A 526 6.60 -39.88 -28.44
CA GLU A 526 7.92 -40.22 -27.93
C GLU A 526 8.43 -39.12 -26.97
N GLY A 527 8.94 -39.52 -25.80
CA GLY A 527 9.38 -38.60 -24.74
C GLY A 527 8.30 -38.16 -23.74
N ASP A 528 7.00 -38.43 -23.98
CA ASP A 528 5.94 -38.08 -23.00
C ASP A 528 6.21 -38.72 -21.63
N GLN A 529 6.55 -40.02 -21.60
CA GLN A 529 6.79 -40.74 -20.34
C GLN A 529 7.99 -40.18 -19.58
N GLU A 530 9.08 -39.83 -20.27
CA GLU A 530 10.28 -39.24 -19.65
C GLU A 530 9.96 -37.90 -18.99
N LEU A 531 9.17 -37.04 -19.66
CA LEU A 531 8.74 -35.77 -19.09
C LEU A 531 7.78 -35.94 -17.90
N LEU A 532 6.89 -36.94 -17.95
CA LEU A 532 6.02 -37.26 -16.82
C LEU A 532 6.83 -37.76 -15.62
N ASP A 533 7.79 -38.65 -15.84
CA ASP A 533 8.65 -39.17 -14.77
C ASP A 533 9.53 -38.08 -14.17
N ALA A 534 10.02 -37.12 -14.97
CA ALA A 534 10.69 -35.92 -14.46
C ALA A 534 9.77 -35.07 -13.58
N ALA A 535 8.51 -34.84 -13.98
CA ALA A 535 7.53 -34.11 -13.18
C ALA A 535 7.20 -34.84 -11.86
N ARG A 536 7.06 -36.16 -11.89
CA ARG A 536 6.84 -37.00 -10.71
C ARG A 536 8.02 -36.94 -9.75
N ALA A 537 9.25 -37.07 -10.26
CA ALA A 537 10.47 -36.97 -9.48
C ALA A 537 10.61 -35.57 -8.84
N GLY A 538 10.27 -34.51 -9.56
CA GLY A 538 10.24 -33.14 -9.02
C GLY A 538 9.28 -32.98 -7.84
N VAL A 539 8.04 -33.45 -7.98
CA VAL A 539 7.04 -33.41 -6.89
C VAL A 539 7.44 -34.30 -5.71
N ALA A 540 7.98 -35.49 -5.97
CA ALA A 540 8.51 -36.37 -4.92
C ALA A 540 9.69 -35.71 -4.18
N GLY A 541 10.58 -35.01 -4.88
CA GLY A 541 11.67 -34.24 -4.30
C GLY A 541 11.18 -33.11 -3.38
N LEU A 542 10.17 -32.35 -3.81
CA LEU A 542 9.55 -31.33 -2.96
C LEU A 542 8.89 -31.94 -1.71
N ASN A 543 8.19 -33.07 -1.85
CA ASN A 543 7.57 -33.75 -0.72
C ASN A 543 8.60 -34.35 0.25
N ALA A 544 9.75 -34.80 -0.24
CA ALA A 544 10.85 -35.26 0.61
C ALA A 544 11.44 -34.13 1.45
N THR A 545 11.54 -32.92 0.90
CA THR A 545 12.09 -31.74 1.59
C THR A 545 11.10 -31.10 2.56
N TYR A 546 9.83 -30.95 2.16
CA TYR A 546 8.85 -30.12 2.87
C TYR A 546 7.69 -30.92 3.49
N GLY A 547 7.71 -32.25 3.36
CA GLY A 547 6.60 -33.14 3.72
C GLY A 547 5.52 -33.20 2.63
N ASN A 548 4.56 -34.11 2.79
CA ASN A 548 3.49 -34.42 1.82
C ASN A 548 2.52 -33.25 1.57
N ARG A 549 2.99 -32.20 0.89
CA ARG A 549 2.30 -30.93 0.61
C ARG A 549 2.04 -30.69 -0.86
N PHE A 550 2.71 -31.44 -1.74
CA PHE A 550 2.69 -31.28 -3.18
C PHE A 550 2.00 -32.46 -3.86
N ILE A 551 1.16 -32.16 -4.87
CA ILE A 551 0.42 -33.17 -5.62
C ILE A 551 0.51 -32.91 -7.12
N LEU A 552 0.79 -33.92 -7.93
CA LEU A 552 0.68 -33.86 -9.38
C LEU A 552 -0.62 -34.53 -9.81
N PHE A 553 -1.43 -33.85 -10.61
CA PHE A 553 -2.53 -34.47 -11.36
C PHE A 553 -2.19 -34.41 -12.84
N HIS A 554 -2.18 -35.55 -13.52
CA HIS A 554 -1.84 -35.60 -14.94
C HIS A 554 -2.92 -36.32 -15.75
N ARG A 555 -3.29 -35.73 -16.89
CA ARG A 555 -4.37 -36.20 -17.77
C ARG A 555 -3.88 -36.75 -19.09
N GLU A 556 -4.53 -37.80 -19.58
CA GLU A 556 -4.30 -38.35 -20.93
C GLU A 556 -4.83 -37.44 -22.06
N ARG A 557 -4.32 -37.61 -23.29
CA ARG A 557 -4.93 -36.98 -24.48
C ARG A 557 -6.15 -37.78 -24.92
N ARG A 558 -7.23 -37.09 -25.30
CA ARG A 558 -8.40 -37.68 -25.96
C ARG A 558 -8.60 -37.12 -27.36
N TRP A 559 -9.09 -37.96 -28.28
CA TRP A 559 -9.41 -37.53 -29.63
C TRP A 559 -10.57 -36.55 -29.62
N ASN A 560 -10.35 -35.35 -30.14
CA ASN A 560 -11.38 -34.34 -30.29
C ASN A 560 -11.80 -34.23 -31.76
N PRO A 561 -13.02 -34.68 -32.14
CA PRO A 561 -13.47 -34.65 -33.53
C PRO A 561 -13.71 -33.23 -34.07
N SER A 562 -13.96 -32.25 -33.20
CA SER A 562 -14.20 -30.85 -33.59
C SER A 562 -12.91 -30.09 -33.89
N GLU A 563 -11.80 -30.47 -33.26
CA GLU A 563 -10.48 -29.87 -33.46
C GLU A 563 -9.58 -30.72 -34.39
N GLY A 564 -9.88 -32.02 -34.53
CA GLY A 564 -9.12 -32.95 -35.37
C GLY A 564 -7.75 -33.33 -34.80
N VAL A 565 -7.58 -33.24 -33.48
CA VAL A 565 -6.33 -33.54 -32.76
C VAL A 565 -6.60 -34.31 -31.47
N TRP A 566 -5.58 -35.00 -30.97
CA TRP A 566 -5.53 -35.54 -29.60
C TRP A 566 -5.09 -34.44 -28.65
N MET A 567 -5.93 -34.13 -27.66
CA MET A 567 -5.71 -33.04 -26.71
C MET A 567 -6.35 -33.34 -25.35
N GLY A 568 -5.99 -32.59 -24.31
CA GLY A 568 -6.69 -32.66 -23.02
C GLY A 568 -8.16 -32.24 -23.18
N TRP A 569 -9.07 -33.00 -22.59
CA TRP A 569 -10.51 -32.71 -22.63
C TRP A 569 -10.79 -31.31 -22.07
N GLU A 570 -11.52 -30.48 -22.82
CA GLU A 570 -11.92 -29.10 -22.50
C GLU A 570 -10.79 -28.13 -22.07
N ARG A 571 -9.52 -28.44 -22.40
CA ARG A 571 -8.33 -27.65 -22.03
C ARG A 571 -8.36 -27.25 -20.54
N LYS A 572 -8.12 -25.96 -20.21
CA LYS A 572 -8.06 -25.45 -18.83
C LYS A 572 -9.37 -25.69 -18.05
N ARG A 573 -10.54 -25.54 -18.68
CA ARG A 573 -11.84 -25.79 -18.04
C ARG A 573 -11.95 -27.23 -17.57
N GLY A 574 -11.65 -28.16 -18.48
CA GLY A 574 -11.71 -29.59 -18.17
C GLY A 574 -10.73 -30.01 -17.08
N LYS A 575 -9.54 -29.40 -17.00
CA LYS A 575 -8.58 -29.68 -15.91
C LYS A 575 -9.20 -29.43 -14.55
N LEU A 576 -9.84 -28.27 -14.38
CA LEU A 576 -10.43 -27.89 -13.11
C LEU A 576 -11.72 -28.67 -12.82
N GLU A 577 -12.53 -28.93 -13.85
CA GLU A 577 -13.76 -29.72 -13.71
C GLU A 577 -13.47 -31.17 -13.28
N GLU A 578 -12.52 -31.85 -13.94
CA GLU A 578 -12.12 -33.21 -13.55
C GLU A 578 -11.36 -33.25 -12.23
N LEU A 579 -10.54 -32.24 -11.94
CA LEU A 579 -9.90 -32.10 -10.63
C LEU A 579 -10.96 -32.04 -9.52
N ASN A 580 -11.96 -31.16 -9.63
CA ASN A 580 -13.04 -31.04 -8.65
C ASN A 580 -13.78 -32.36 -8.44
N ARG A 581 -14.02 -33.10 -9.53
CA ARG A 581 -14.63 -34.43 -9.48
C ARG A 581 -13.74 -35.44 -8.74
N VAL A 582 -12.43 -35.49 -9.02
CA VAL A 582 -11.49 -36.37 -8.31
C VAL A 582 -11.40 -36.01 -6.83
N LEU A 583 -11.34 -34.71 -6.49
CA LEU A 583 -11.34 -34.24 -5.10
C LEU A 583 -12.65 -34.57 -4.37
N SER A 584 -13.74 -34.74 -5.11
CA SER A 584 -15.06 -35.19 -4.61
C SER A 584 -15.23 -36.72 -4.63
N GLY A 585 -14.20 -37.48 -5.02
CA GLY A 585 -14.17 -38.94 -4.99
C GLY A 585 -14.54 -39.65 -6.30
N ALA A 586 -14.64 -38.95 -7.43
CA ALA A 586 -14.91 -39.55 -8.73
C ALA A 586 -13.68 -40.33 -9.26
N THR A 587 -13.94 -41.51 -9.85
CA THR A 587 -12.91 -42.38 -10.45
C THR A 587 -12.98 -42.46 -11.98
N ASP A 588 -13.95 -41.78 -12.59
CA ASP A 588 -14.29 -41.85 -14.02
C ASP A 588 -13.78 -40.64 -14.83
N THR A 589 -12.57 -40.17 -14.52
CA THR A 589 -11.94 -39.00 -15.17
C THR A 589 -10.77 -39.39 -16.08
N THR A 590 -10.23 -38.43 -16.84
CA THR A 590 -9.01 -38.61 -17.63
C THR A 590 -7.71 -38.48 -16.85
N ILE A 591 -7.77 -38.22 -15.55
CA ILE A 591 -6.59 -38.17 -14.69
C ILE A 591 -6.05 -39.59 -14.52
N THR A 592 -4.90 -39.86 -15.11
CA THR A 592 -4.27 -41.19 -15.12
C THR A 592 -3.19 -41.34 -14.05
N THR A 593 -2.53 -40.23 -13.70
CA THR A 593 -1.43 -40.23 -12.72
C THR A 593 -1.70 -39.20 -11.64
N ILE A 594 -1.60 -39.65 -10.39
CA ILE A 594 -1.59 -38.82 -9.18
C ILE A 594 -0.31 -39.12 -8.42
N GLU A 595 0.59 -38.14 -8.30
CA GLU A 595 1.81 -38.25 -7.50
C GLU A 595 1.67 -37.40 -6.23
N GLY A 596 2.02 -37.94 -5.07
CA GLY A 596 1.78 -37.31 -3.76
C GLY A 596 0.53 -37.83 -3.04
N GLN A 597 0.34 -37.42 -1.78
CA GLN A 597 -0.75 -37.90 -0.92
C GLN A 597 -1.90 -36.89 -0.84
N ILE A 598 -3.13 -37.37 -1.02
CA ILE A 598 -4.35 -36.60 -0.75
C ILE A 598 -4.74 -36.82 0.73
N PRO A 599 -4.64 -35.80 1.61
CA PRO A 599 -4.78 -35.96 3.06
C PRO A 599 -6.23 -36.10 3.55
N GLY A 600 -7.22 -35.85 2.68
CA GLY A 600 -8.65 -35.84 3.02
C GLY A 600 -9.43 -34.91 2.08
N PRO A 601 -10.73 -34.67 2.34
CA PRO A 601 -11.54 -33.83 1.46
C PRO A 601 -11.02 -32.38 1.49
N PHE A 602 -10.88 -31.81 0.29
CA PHE A 602 -10.64 -30.38 0.12
C PHE A 602 -11.97 -29.65 0.09
N ARG A 603 -12.04 -28.50 0.75
CA ARG A 603 -13.22 -27.64 0.70
C ARG A 603 -13.09 -26.56 -0.38
N TYR A 604 -11.90 -25.97 -0.45
CA TYR A 604 -11.61 -24.87 -1.36
C TYR A 604 -10.48 -25.22 -2.33
N VAL A 605 -10.55 -24.60 -3.51
CA VAL A 605 -9.46 -24.60 -4.50
C VAL A 605 -9.11 -23.17 -4.83
N ILE A 606 -7.81 -22.85 -4.85
CA ILE A 606 -7.26 -21.60 -5.40
C ILE A 606 -6.66 -21.94 -6.76
N THR A 607 -7.25 -21.47 -7.85
CA THR A 607 -6.68 -21.64 -9.19
C THR A 607 -5.84 -20.43 -9.57
N LEU A 608 -4.65 -20.66 -10.12
CA LEU A 608 -3.72 -19.64 -10.60
C LEU A 608 -3.25 -19.99 -12.01
N ASP A 609 -2.96 -19.02 -12.88
CA ASP A 609 -2.29 -19.33 -14.15
C ASP A 609 -0.80 -19.62 -13.90
N ALA A 610 -0.13 -20.28 -14.85
CA ALA A 610 1.30 -20.63 -14.73
C ALA A 610 2.22 -19.41 -14.57
N ASP A 611 1.83 -18.24 -15.10
CA ASP A 611 2.53 -16.96 -15.00
C ASP A 611 2.05 -16.08 -13.82
N THR A 612 1.19 -16.64 -12.96
CA THR A 612 0.64 -15.92 -11.81
C THR A 612 1.41 -16.23 -10.55
N GLN A 613 2.00 -15.20 -9.96
CA GLN A 613 2.65 -15.28 -8.65
C GLN A 613 1.64 -15.01 -7.53
N LEU A 614 1.66 -15.87 -6.52
CA LEU A 614 0.88 -15.73 -5.29
C LEU A 614 1.76 -15.14 -4.18
N PRO A 615 1.59 -13.85 -3.84
CA PRO A 615 2.37 -13.22 -2.77
C PRO A 615 2.21 -13.94 -1.43
N ARG A 616 3.15 -13.67 -0.52
CA ARG A 616 3.17 -14.25 0.82
C ARG A 616 1.85 -13.94 1.55
N THR A 617 1.30 -14.94 2.24
CA THR A 617 0.03 -14.90 3.01
C THR A 617 -1.26 -14.71 2.20
N SER A 618 -1.21 -14.45 0.89
CA SER A 618 -2.42 -14.23 0.07
C SER A 618 -3.38 -15.41 0.09
N ALA A 619 -2.89 -16.66 0.09
CA ALA A 619 -3.74 -17.85 0.15
C ALA A 619 -4.62 -17.86 1.40
N LYS A 620 -3.99 -17.64 2.56
CA LYS A 620 -4.67 -17.65 3.87
C LYS A 620 -5.74 -16.57 3.96
N ARG A 621 -5.46 -15.38 3.40
CA ARG A 621 -6.42 -14.27 3.35
C ARG A 621 -7.62 -14.58 2.46
N LEU A 622 -7.38 -15.20 1.30
CA LEU A 622 -8.46 -15.68 0.42
C LEU A 622 -9.35 -16.71 1.12
N VAL A 623 -8.74 -17.67 1.83
CA VAL A 623 -9.48 -18.66 2.64
C VAL A 623 -10.31 -17.96 3.72
N GLY A 624 -9.71 -17.04 4.49
CA GLY A 624 -10.40 -16.29 5.53
C GLY A 624 -11.60 -15.49 5.01
N LYS A 625 -11.51 -14.95 3.78
CA LYS A 625 -12.62 -14.22 3.14
C LYS A 625 -13.72 -15.15 2.65
N ILE A 626 -13.43 -16.19 1.88
CA ILE A 626 -14.50 -17.08 1.36
C ILE A 626 -15.20 -17.86 2.48
N ALA A 627 -14.48 -18.18 3.56
CA ALA A 627 -15.02 -18.88 4.72
C ALA A 627 -15.89 -17.99 5.62
N HIS A 628 -15.72 -16.66 5.57
CA HIS A 628 -16.46 -15.72 6.40
C HIS A 628 -17.99 -15.81 6.12
N PRO A 629 -18.86 -15.86 7.15
CA PRO A 629 -20.31 -16.08 6.98
C PRO A 629 -21.01 -15.12 6.01
N LEU A 630 -20.58 -13.86 5.94
CA LEU A 630 -21.15 -12.86 5.03
C LEU A 630 -20.86 -13.13 3.55
N ASN A 631 -19.80 -13.88 3.23
CA ASN A 631 -19.36 -14.12 1.86
C ASN A 631 -19.76 -15.49 1.32
N ARG A 632 -20.22 -16.42 2.18
CA ARG A 632 -20.62 -17.78 1.77
C ARG A 632 -21.79 -17.74 0.79
N ALA A 633 -21.75 -18.58 -0.24
CA ALA A 633 -22.80 -18.65 -1.25
C ALA A 633 -24.12 -19.18 -0.66
N HIS A 634 -25.21 -18.44 -0.87
CA HIS A 634 -26.57 -18.89 -0.59
C HIS A 634 -27.36 -18.98 -1.89
N PHE A 635 -27.88 -20.17 -2.16
CA PHE A 635 -28.69 -20.49 -3.33
C PHE A 635 -30.18 -20.26 -3.06
N ALA A 636 -30.96 -19.96 -4.10
CA ALA A 636 -32.40 -19.74 -3.98
C ALA A 636 -33.20 -21.00 -3.57
N SER A 637 -32.73 -22.18 -3.94
CA SER A 637 -33.32 -23.50 -3.64
C SER A 637 -32.24 -24.57 -3.70
N ASP A 638 -32.51 -25.76 -3.14
CA ASP A 638 -31.62 -26.95 -3.16
C ASP A 638 -31.49 -27.67 -4.50
N GLU A 639 -32.13 -27.13 -5.52
CA GLU A 639 -32.00 -27.64 -6.88
C GLU A 639 -30.61 -27.32 -7.45
N LEU A 640 -30.10 -28.25 -8.27
CA LEU A 640 -28.97 -27.97 -9.14
C LEU A 640 -29.33 -26.77 -10.01
N HIS A 641 -28.36 -25.90 -10.31
CA HIS A 641 -28.58 -24.71 -11.15
C HIS A 641 -29.46 -23.63 -10.50
N ALA A 642 -29.78 -23.71 -9.21
CA ALA A 642 -30.38 -22.58 -8.52
C ALA A 642 -29.47 -21.33 -8.58
N PRO A 643 -30.00 -20.12 -8.76
CA PRO A 643 -29.18 -18.90 -8.75
C PRO A 643 -28.69 -18.58 -7.33
N VAL A 644 -27.50 -17.99 -7.24
CA VAL A 644 -26.90 -17.51 -5.98
C VAL A 644 -27.51 -16.15 -5.62
N ILE A 645 -28.28 -16.10 -4.54
CA ILE A 645 -29.01 -14.91 -4.09
C ILE A 645 -28.18 -14.01 -3.17
N ARG A 646 -27.16 -14.57 -2.51
CA ARG A 646 -26.26 -13.89 -1.58
C ARG A 646 -24.88 -14.58 -1.50
N GLY A 647 -23.85 -13.81 -1.16
CA GLY A 647 -22.48 -14.28 -1.10
C GLY A 647 -21.96 -14.72 -2.47
N TYR A 648 -20.88 -15.50 -2.46
CA TYR A 648 -20.13 -15.81 -3.66
C TYR A 648 -19.63 -17.25 -3.62
N THR A 649 -19.67 -17.93 -4.77
CA THR A 649 -19.05 -19.25 -4.91
C THR A 649 -17.57 -19.14 -5.26
N ILE A 650 -17.18 -18.03 -5.90
CA ILE A 650 -15.80 -17.74 -6.33
C ILE A 650 -15.44 -16.32 -5.87
N LEU A 651 -14.23 -16.14 -5.35
CA LEU A 651 -13.62 -14.85 -5.08
C LEU A 651 -12.39 -14.63 -5.97
N GLN A 652 -12.44 -13.60 -6.81
CA GLN A 652 -11.36 -13.16 -7.68
C GLN A 652 -10.49 -12.12 -6.95
N PRO A 653 -9.19 -12.39 -6.70
CA PRO A 653 -8.27 -11.37 -6.20
C PRO A 653 -7.96 -10.32 -7.25
N ARG A 654 -7.49 -9.16 -6.79
CA ARG A 654 -6.91 -8.12 -7.62
C ARG A 654 -5.70 -8.67 -8.38
N VAL A 655 -5.67 -8.45 -9.69
CA VAL A 655 -4.50 -8.77 -10.52
C VAL A 655 -3.65 -7.51 -10.70
N THR A 656 -2.44 -7.54 -10.16
CA THR A 656 -1.44 -6.47 -10.30
C THR A 656 -0.40 -6.92 -11.33
N PRO A 657 -0.12 -6.15 -12.40
CA PRO A 657 0.89 -6.55 -13.35
C PRO A 657 2.27 -6.48 -12.70
N SER A 658 3.14 -7.45 -13.01
CA SER A 658 4.52 -7.49 -12.54
C SER A 658 5.29 -6.25 -12.99
N LEU A 659 6.28 -5.87 -12.18
CA LEU A 659 7.23 -4.84 -12.61
C LEU A 659 8.05 -5.39 -13.77
N PRO A 660 8.24 -4.62 -14.86
CA PRO A 660 9.03 -5.08 -16.00
C PRO A 660 10.44 -5.47 -15.57
N SER A 661 10.87 -6.69 -15.90
CA SER A 661 12.23 -7.20 -15.67
C SER A 661 13.25 -6.44 -16.52
N GLN A 662 14.48 -6.22 -16.03
CA GLN A 662 15.48 -5.51 -16.85
C GLN A 662 15.80 -6.25 -18.15
N GLU A 663 15.79 -7.58 -18.10
CA GLU A 663 15.95 -8.46 -19.26
C GLU A 663 14.60 -8.52 -20.00
N ASP A 664 14.61 -8.18 -21.30
CA ASP A 664 13.47 -8.22 -22.24
C ASP A 664 12.35 -7.16 -22.14
N THR A 665 12.46 -6.14 -21.27
CA THR A 665 11.48 -5.04 -21.23
C THR A 665 11.44 -4.24 -22.53
N SER A 666 10.25 -4.06 -23.12
CA SER A 666 10.04 -3.19 -24.29
C SER A 666 9.38 -1.85 -23.95
N LEU A 667 9.46 -0.88 -24.88
CA LEU A 667 8.75 0.39 -24.74
C LEU A 667 7.22 0.19 -24.71
N PHE A 668 6.71 -0.83 -25.42
CA PHE A 668 5.32 -1.23 -25.35
C PHE A 668 4.93 -1.61 -23.92
N GLN A 669 5.69 -2.51 -23.29
CA GLN A 669 5.42 -2.94 -21.92
C GLN A 669 5.50 -1.75 -20.95
N LEU A 670 6.50 -0.86 -21.06
CA LEU A 670 6.62 0.33 -20.19
C LEU A 670 5.49 1.36 -20.32
N LEU A 671 4.89 1.46 -21.50
CA LEU A 671 3.80 2.40 -21.77
C LEU A 671 2.43 1.84 -21.36
N TYR A 672 2.21 0.54 -21.54
CA TYR A 672 0.92 -0.13 -21.31
C TYR A 672 0.81 -0.85 -19.95
N SER A 673 1.91 -1.26 -19.31
CA SER A 673 1.90 -1.81 -17.93
C SER A 673 1.72 -0.72 -16.86
N THR A 674 1.16 -1.03 -15.70
CA THR A 674 1.15 -0.06 -14.59
C THR A 674 2.54 0.01 -13.95
N ARG A 675 3.03 1.23 -13.67
CA ARG A 675 4.33 1.44 -13.00
C ARG A 675 4.25 1.30 -11.47
N GLN A 676 3.12 0.84 -10.96
CA GLN A 676 2.92 0.63 -9.53
C GLN A 676 3.24 -0.84 -9.26
N GLY A 677 4.25 -1.09 -8.42
CA GLY A 677 4.47 -2.40 -7.83
C GLY A 677 3.42 -2.69 -6.75
N LEU A 678 3.68 -3.70 -5.93
CA LEU A 678 2.87 -3.97 -4.74
C LEU A 678 2.92 -2.75 -3.81
N ASP A 679 1.77 -2.17 -3.51
CA ASP A 679 1.64 -1.10 -2.52
C ASP A 679 1.13 -1.68 -1.21
N PRO A 680 1.99 -1.90 -0.20
CA PRO A 680 1.57 -2.50 1.07
C PRO A 680 0.65 -1.58 1.89
N TYR A 681 0.49 -0.30 1.49
CA TYR A 681 -0.31 0.69 2.21
C TYR A 681 -1.64 1.02 1.54
N THR A 682 -1.92 0.48 0.34
CA THR A 682 -3.22 0.63 -0.31
C THR A 682 -4.13 -0.53 0.09
N PHE A 683 -5.02 -0.30 1.04
CA PHE A 683 -5.86 -1.35 1.62
C PHE A 683 -6.97 -1.87 0.72
N ALA A 684 -7.53 -1.09 -0.22
CA ALA A 684 -8.56 -1.56 -1.14
C ALA A 684 -8.64 -0.69 -2.39
N VAL A 685 -8.76 -1.31 -3.57
CA VAL A 685 -8.99 -0.61 -4.85
C VAL A 685 -10.42 -0.83 -5.35
N ALA A 686 -11.05 0.26 -5.80
CA ALA A 686 -12.41 0.24 -6.31
C ALA A 686 -12.57 -0.66 -7.54
N ASP A 687 -13.59 -1.51 -7.51
CA ASP A 687 -14.11 -2.23 -8.66
C ASP A 687 -15.56 -1.83 -8.89
N LEU A 688 -15.85 -1.38 -10.12
CA LEU A 688 -17.15 -0.81 -10.44
C LEU A 688 -18.29 -1.80 -10.20
N TYR A 689 -18.10 -3.07 -10.55
CA TYR A 689 -19.19 -4.04 -10.50
C TYR A 689 -19.41 -4.54 -9.07
N GLN A 690 -18.32 -4.80 -8.33
CA GLN A 690 -18.37 -5.16 -6.93
C GLN A 690 -18.98 -4.04 -6.08
N ASP A 691 -18.49 -2.81 -6.20
CA ASP A 691 -18.90 -1.69 -5.34
C ASP A 691 -20.36 -1.26 -5.60
N VAL A 692 -20.85 -1.36 -6.85
CA VAL A 692 -22.21 -0.94 -7.21
C VAL A 692 -23.23 -2.07 -7.07
N PHE A 693 -22.88 -3.29 -7.47
CA PHE A 693 -23.85 -4.39 -7.66
C PHE A 693 -23.57 -5.61 -6.79
N ASP A 694 -22.54 -5.60 -5.95
CA ASP A 694 -22.19 -6.75 -5.10
C ASP A 694 -21.89 -8.01 -5.94
N GLU A 695 -21.24 -7.82 -7.10
CA GLU A 695 -20.90 -8.87 -8.07
C GLU A 695 -19.65 -8.48 -8.90
N GLY A 696 -18.52 -9.14 -8.66
CA GLY A 696 -17.26 -8.99 -9.41
C GLY A 696 -17.24 -9.73 -10.76
N SER A 697 -16.09 -9.76 -11.43
CA SER A 697 -15.87 -10.54 -12.66
C SER A 697 -14.78 -11.57 -12.44
N PHE A 698 -15.03 -12.83 -12.80
CA PHE A 698 -14.01 -13.88 -12.75
C PHE A 698 -13.14 -13.86 -14.00
N ALA A 699 -11.82 -13.87 -13.80
CA ALA A 699 -10.78 -13.81 -14.82
C ALA A 699 -9.86 -15.05 -14.75
N GLY A 700 -10.39 -16.18 -14.27
CA GLY A 700 -9.71 -17.47 -14.27
C GLY A 700 -8.70 -17.68 -13.15
N LYS A 701 -8.69 -16.78 -12.14
CA LYS A 701 -7.79 -16.82 -10.98
C LYS A 701 -8.57 -16.54 -9.70
N GLY A 702 -8.32 -17.29 -8.63
CA GLY A 702 -8.96 -17.02 -7.34
C GLY A 702 -9.42 -18.28 -6.62
N ILE A 703 -10.14 -18.07 -5.52
CA ILE A 703 -10.58 -19.13 -4.62
C ILE A 703 -12.06 -19.47 -4.85
N TYR A 704 -12.42 -20.74 -4.80
CA TYR A 704 -13.81 -21.19 -4.85
C TYR A 704 -14.07 -22.39 -3.95
N GLU A 705 -15.32 -22.56 -3.53
CA GLU A 705 -15.81 -23.77 -2.84
C GLU A 705 -16.25 -24.81 -3.86
N ILE A 706 -15.69 -26.02 -3.78
CA ILE A 706 -15.88 -27.08 -4.79
C ILE A 706 -17.38 -27.40 -4.97
N ALA A 707 -18.07 -27.73 -3.87
CA ALA A 707 -19.48 -28.11 -3.91
C ALA A 707 -20.40 -26.97 -4.40
N ALA A 708 -20.10 -25.72 -4.04
CA ALA A 708 -20.90 -24.58 -4.45
C ALA A 708 -20.70 -24.27 -5.94
N LEU A 709 -19.47 -24.38 -6.44
CA LEU A 709 -19.15 -24.20 -7.85
C LEU A 709 -19.81 -25.28 -8.71
N ASP A 710 -19.69 -26.55 -8.31
CA ASP A 710 -20.28 -27.69 -9.04
C ASP A 710 -21.81 -27.56 -9.10
N ARG A 711 -22.46 -27.17 -8.00
CA ARG A 711 -23.91 -26.93 -7.96
C ARG A 711 -24.35 -25.85 -8.95
N ALA A 712 -23.53 -24.81 -9.15
CA ALA A 712 -23.82 -23.72 -10.06
C ALA A 712 -23.57 -24.06 -11.54
N LEU A 713 -22.56 -24.90 -11.84
CA LEU A 713 -22.04 -25.08 -13.20
C LEU A 713 -22.28 -26.45 -13.83
N ALA A 714 -22.46 -27.52 -13.05
CA ALA A 714 -22.45 -28.89 -13.55
C ALA A 714 -23.36 -29.08 -14.78
N GLY A 715 -22.79 -29.43 -15.94
CA GLY A 715 -23.55 -29.65 -17.17
C GLY A 715 -24.19 -28.41 -17.83
N ARG A 716 -23.90 -27.18 -17.37
CA ARG A 716 -24.43 -25.95 -18.00
C ARG A 716 -23.70 -25.52 -19.26
N ILE A 717 -22.42 -25.84 -19.37
CA ILE A 717 -21.57 -25.47 -20.51
C ILE A 717 -21.39 -26.71 -21.39
N PRO A 718 -21.94 -26.74 -22.62
CA PRO A 718 -21.74 -27.87 -23.53
C PRO A 718 -20.26 -28.02 -23.91
N GLU A 719 -19.86 -29.25 -24.19
CA GLU A 719 -18.52 -29.54 -24.70
C GLU A 719 -18.24 -28.80 -26.02
N ASN A 720 -16.98 -28.42 -26.22
CA ASN A 720 -16.42 -27.78 -27.40
C ASN A 720 -17.09 -26.46 -27.79
N ALA A 721 -17.78 -25.80 -26.84
CA ALA A 721 -18.58 -24.62 -27.13
C ALA A 721 -17.89 -23.29 -26.82
N VAL A 722 -17.00 -23.25 -25.83
CA VAL A 722 -16.48 -21.99 -25.26
C VAL A 722 -14.96 -22.05 -25.08
N LEU A 723 -14.25 -21.12 -25.72
CA LEU A 723 -12.80 -20.93 -25.60
C LEU A 723 -12.44 -20.17 -24.31
N SER A 724 -13.23 -19.15 -23.95
CA SER A 724 -13.04 -18.32 -22.75
C SER A 724 -14.20 -18.56 -21.76
N HIS A 725 -14.00 -19.44 -20.79
CA HIS A 725 -15.04 -19.89 -19.86
C HIS A 725 -15.15 -19.01 -18.61
N ASP A 726 -14.06 -18.37 -18.19
CA ASP A 726 -13.95 -17.65 -16.91
C ASP A 726 -15.12 -16.68 -16.64
N LEU A 727 -15.42 -15.78 -17.59
CA LEU A 727 -16.50 -14.80 -17.41
C LEU A 727 -17.88 -15.48 -17.30
N LEU A 728 -18.10 -16.56 -18.07
CA LEU A 728 -19.37 -17.29 -18.06
C LEU A 728 -19.56 -18.04 -16.75
N GLU A 729 -18.51 -18.69 -16.26
CA GLU A 729 -18.50 -19.40 -14.97
C GLU A 729 -18.75 -18.43 -13.81
N GLY A 730 -18.08 -17.28 -13.80
CA GLY A 730 -18.30 -16.23 -12.81
C GLY A 730 -19.73 -15.67 -12.81
N ASN A 731 -20.37 -15.56 -13.98
CA ASN A 731 -21.74 -15.08 -14.11
C ASN A 731 -22.80 -16.08 -13.63
N TYR A 732 -22.57 -17.38 -13.80
CA TYR A 732 -23.48 -18.41 -13.30
C TYR A 732 -23.31 -18.67 -11.80
N SER A 733 -22.07 -18.60 -11.33
CA SER A 733 -21.71 -18.94 -9.97
C SER A 733 -21.71 -17.73 -9.03
N ARG A 734 -21.78 -16.51 -9.57
CA ARG A 734 -21.68 -15.23 -8.86
C ARG A 734 -20.32 -15.05 -8.21
N SER A 735 -19.40 -14.46 -8.96
CA SER A 735 -18.07 -14.09 -8.48
C SER A 735 -18.07 -12.81 -7.63
N GLY A 736 -17.30 -12.79 -6.56
CA GLY A 736 -16.93 -11.59 -5.80
C GLY A 736 -15.53 -11.10 -6.17
N TYR A 737 -15.28 -9.80 -6.06
CA TYR A 737 -13.94 -9.22 -6.27
C TYR A 737 -13.30 -8.82 -4.93
N VAL A 738 -12.11 -9.36 -4.65
CA VAL A 738 -11.34 -9.09 -3.44
C VAL A 738 -10.36 -7.95 -3.72
N SER A 739 -10.73 -6.75 -3.29
CA SER A 739 -10.02 -5.51 -3.58
C SER A 739 -8.68 -5.34 -2.84
N ASP A 740 -8.46 -6.13 -1.80
CA ASP A 740 -7.40 -5.98 -0.79
C ASP A 740 -6.43 -7.18 -0.73
N VAL A 741 -6.59 -8.16 -1.62
CA VAL A 741 -5.66 -9.28 -1.80
C VAL A 741 -5.22 -9.28 -3.26
N GLU A 742 -3.90 -9.32 -3.47
CA GLU A 742 -3.30 -9.23 -4.80
C GLU A 742 -2.67 -10.55 -5.24
N VAL A 743 -2.74 -10.79 -6.55
CA VAL A 743 -1.91 -11.74 -7.29
C VAL A 743 -1.14 -10.97 -8.36
N VAL A 744 0.06 -11.44 -8.69
CA VAL A 744 0.94 -10.74 -9.64
C VAL A 744 1.00 -11.52 -10.94
N GLU A 745 0.78 -10.86 -12.08
CA GLU A 745 0.79 -11.49 -13.41
C GLU A 745 1.64 -10.69 -14.39
N GLU A 746 2.28 -11.34 -15.35
CA GLU A 746 3.07 -10.63 -16.35
C GLU A 746 2.21 -9.83 -17.35
N HIS A 747 2.66 -8.62 -17.68
CA HIS A 747 2.07 -7.85 -18.78
C HIS A 747 2.76 -8.19 -20.10
N PRO A 748 2.05 -8.25 -21.26
CA PRO A 748 2.65 -8.55 -22.55
C PRO A 748 3.90 -7.72 -22.85
N THR A 749 4.99 -8.42 -23.17
CA THR A 749 6.29 -7.82 -23.50
C THR A 749 6.32 -7.14 -24.85
N SER A 750 5.35 -7.40 -25.74
CA SER A 750 5.31 -6.82 -27.10
C SER A 750 3.88 -6.64 -27.62
N TYR A 751 3.73 -5.81 -28.66
CA TYR A 751 2.45 -5.63 -29.34
C TYR A 751 1.97 -6.92 -30.01
N ALA A 752 2.87 -7.77 -30.50
CA ALA A 752 2.54 -9.05 -31.11
C ALA A 752 1.83 -10.02 -30.14
N VAL A 753 2.36 -10.10 -28.91
CA VAL A 753 1.78 -10.92 -27.83
C VAL A 753 0.41 -10.37 -27.43
N ASP A 754 0.28 -9.04 -27.31
CA ASP A 754 -1.00 -8.39 -27.00
C ASP A 754 -2.08 -8.65 -28.08
N ILE A 755 -1.73 -8.54 -29.37
CA ILE A 755 -2.67 -8.86 -30.47
C ILE A 755 -3.14 -10.31 -30.39
N SER A 756 -2.21 -11.27 -30.18
CA SER A 756 -2.57 -12.69 -30.11
C SER A 756 -3.52 -12.96 -28.94
N ARG A 757 -3.27 -12.33 -27.79
CA ARG A 757 -4.12 -12.45 -26.60
C ARG A 757 -5.51 -11.84 -26.84
N ASN A 758 -5.59 -10.63 -27.37
CA ASN A 758 -6.85 -9.95 -27.64
C ASN A 758 -7.67 -10.65 -28.73
N HIS A 759 -7.03 -11.18 -29.78
CA HIS A 759 -7.71 -11.96 -30.81
C HIS A 759 -8.39 -13.20 -30.22
N ARG A 760 -7.68 -13.95 -29.35
CA ARG A 760 -8.23 -15.09 -28.63
C ARG A 760 -9.43 -14.69 -27.77
N TRP A 761 -9.30 -13.62 -26.98
CA TRP A 761 -10.36 -13.15 -26.10
C TRP A 761 -11.61 -12.73 -26.88
N THR A 762 -11.45 -11.95 -27.96
CA THR A 762 -12.57 -11.58 -28.82
C THR A 762 -13.27 -12.80 -29.42
N ARG A 763 -12.53 -13.84 -29.85
CA ARG A 763 -13.16 -15.08 -30.31
C ARG A 763 -13.99 -15.74 -29.21
N GLY A 764 -13.43 -15.84 -28.00
CA GLY A 764 -14.15 -16.36 -26.84
C GLY A 764 -15.40 -15.56 -26.47
N ASP A 765 -15.32 -14.22 -26.50
CA ASP A 765 -16.46 -13.34 -26.21
C ASP A 765 -17.61 -13.55 -27.19
N TRP A 766 -17.32 -13.63 -28.49
CA TRP A 766 -18.34 -13.85 -29.52
C TRP A 766 -18.94 -15.26 -29.51
N GLN A 767 -18.23 -16.26 -28.95
CA GLN A 767 -18.80 -17.58 -28.68
C GLN A 767 -19.92 -17.55 -27.64
N LEU A 768 -20.00 -16.51 -26.81
CA LEU A 768 -21.04 -16.35 -25.80
C LEU A 768 -22.39 -15.85 -26.37
N LEU A 769 -22.47 -15.58 -27.68
CA LEU A 769 -23.70 -15.09 -28.33
C LEU A 769 -24.96 -15.96 -28.03
N PRO A 770 -24.90 -17.31 -27.97
CA PRO A 770 -26.05 -18.14 -27.61
C PRO A 770 -26.54 -17.95 -26.16
N TRP A 771 -25.67 -17.47 -25.26
CA TRP A 771 -26.01 -17.13 -23.88
C TRP A 771 -26.58 -15.72 -23.75
N ILE A 772 -26.12 -14.80 -24.60
CA ILE A 772 -26.63 -13.42 -24.66
C ILE A 772 -28.05 -13.38 -25.25
N ALA A 773 -28.26 -14.05 -26.39
CA ALA A 773 -29.48 -13.95 -27.19
C ALA A 773 -30.43 -15.16 -27.07
N GLY A 774 -30.03 -16.23 -26.36
CA GLY A 774 -30.73 -17.51 -26.38
C GLY A 774 -31.28 -17.98 -25.02
N ARG A 775 -31.91 -19.17 -25.04
CA ARG A 775 -32.53 -19.80 -23.85
C ARG A 775 -31.53 -20.25 -22.79
N ARG A 776 -30.24 -20.33 -23.13
CA ARG A 776 -29.13 -20.64 -22.19
C ARG A 776 -28.88 -19.53 -21.16
N ARG A 777 -29.61 -18.41 -21.28
CA ARG A 777 -29.58 -17.30 -20.33
C ARG A 777 -30.13 -17.62 -18.93
N ALA A 778 -30.95 -18.67 -18.81
CA ALA A 778 -31.60 -19.03 -17.56
C ALA A 778 -30.58 -19.16 -16.41
N GLY A 779 -30.86 -18.51 -15.28
CA GLY A 779 -30.01 -18.53 -14.09
C GLY A 779 -28.85 -17.52 -14.07
N MET A 780 -28.69 -16.64 -15.07
CA MET A 780 -27.73 -15.52 -15.03
C MET A 780 -28.36 -14.20 -14.61
N SER A 781 -27.57 -13.35 -13.92
CA SER A 781 -27.98 -12.00 -13.58
C SER A 781 -28.07 -11.09 -14.82
N GLY A 782 -28.88 -10.01 -14.70
CA GLY A 782 -28.92 -8.97 -15.73
C GLY A 782 -27.55 -8.33 -15.94
N LEU A 783 -26.76 -8.21 -14.87
CA LEU A 783 -25.40 -7.67 -14.90
C LEU A 783 -24.44 -8.59 -15.66
N GLY A 784 -24.48 -9.90 -15.40
CA GLY A 784 -23.67 -10.88 -16.14
C GLY A 784 -23.94 -10.82 -17.65
N THR A 785 -25.21 -10.65 -18.04
CA THR A 785 -25.57 -10.42 -19.45
C THR A 785 -24.95 -9.14 -19.99
N TRP A 786 -25.02 -8.04 -19.23
CA TRP A 786 -24.40 -6.76 -19.62
C TRP A 786 -22.88 -6.87 -19.78
N LYS A 787 -22.17 -7.53 -18.85
CA LYS A 787 -20.72 -7.76 -18.92
C LYS A 787 -20.33 -8.41 -20.27
N MET A 788 -21.06 -9.45 -20.68
CA MET A 788 -20.84 -10.11 -21.97
C MET A 788 -21.18 -9.20 -23.17
N VAL A 789 -22.27 -8.43 -23.11
CA VAL A 789 -22.63 -7.46 -24.16
C VAL A 789 -21.60 -6.34 -24.28
N ASP A 790 -21.05 -5.85 -23.17
CA ASP A 790 -20.01 -4.82 -23.16
C ASP A 790 -18.72 -5.31 -23.84
N ASN A 791 -18.33 -6.58 -23.65
CA ASN A 791 -17.19 -7.16 -24.37
C ASN A 791 -17.43 -7.15 -25.89
N LEU A 792 -18.62 -7.55 -26.36
CA LEU A 792 -18.97 -7.49 -27.78
C LEU A 792 -18.91 -6.04 -28.30
N ARG A 793 -19.52 -5.10 -27.57
CA ARG A 793 -19.52 -3.66 -27.90
C ARG A 793 -18.10 -3.11 -28.03
N ARG A 794 -17.22 -3.43 -27.08
CA ARG A 794 -15.81 -2.99 -27.07
C ARG A 794 -15.03 -3.53 -28.26
N SER A 795 -15.27 -4.78 -28.67
CA SER A 795 -14.66 -5.35 -29.87
C SER A 795 -15.12 -4.68 -31.17
N LEU A 796 -16.36 -4.16 -31.21
CA LEU A 796 -16.92 -3.44 -32.35
C LEU A 796 -16.49 -1.97 -32.43
N ALA A 797 -16.06 -1.35 -31.33
CA ALA A 797 -15.75 0.07 -31.32
C ALA A 797 -14.60 0.48 -32.28
N PRO A 798 -13.46 -0.24 -32.38
CA PRO A 798 -12.44 0.06 -33.39
C PRO A 798 -12.97 -0.08 -34.83
N VAL A 799 -13.81 -1.08 -35.08
CA VAL A 799 -14.44 -1.32 -36.39
C VAL A 799 -15.39 -0.17 -36.74
N GLY A 800 -16.24 0.22 -35.80
CA GLY A 800 -17.14 1.37 -35.94
C GLY A 800 -16.42 2.68 -36.18
N ALA A 801 -15.31 2.93 -35.48
CA ALA A 801 -14.49 4.12 -35.68
C ALA A 801 -13.87 4.20 -37.09
N ILE A 802 -13.32 3.10 -37.60
CA ILE A 802 -12.77 3.06 -38.97
C ILE A 802 -13.86 3.22 -40.03
N LEU A 803 -14.99 2.54 -39.86
CA LEU A 803 -16.14 2.70 -40.76
C LEU A 803 -16.67 4.15 -40.71
N ALA A 804 -16.72 4.77 -39.54
CA ALA A 804 -17.10 6.18 -39.38
C ALA A 804 -16.16 7.11 -40.15
N VAL A 805 -14.85 6.87 -40.16
CA VAL A 805 -13.89 7.66 -40.97
C VAL A 805 -14.12 7.45 -42.47
N ILE A 806 -14.26 6.21 -42.93
CA ILE A 806 -14.45 5.89 -44.36
C ILE A 806 -15.77 6.46 -44.88
N VAL A 807 -16.87 6.22 -44.16
CA VAL A 807 -18.21 6.73 -44.52
C VAL A 807 -18.24 8.27 -44.42
N GLY A 808 -17.60 8.84 -43.41
CA GLY A 808 -17.40 10.29 -43.30
C GLY A 808 -16.68 10.85 -44.53
N ALA A 809 -15.60 10.22 -44.98
CA ALA A 809 -14.85 10.65 -46.17
C ALA A 809 -15.69 10.57 -47.47
N LEU A 810 -16.58 9.59 -47.56
CA LEU A 810 -17.51 9.44 -48.69
C LEU A 810 -18.60 10.52 -48.71
N LEU A 811 -19.09 10.95 -47.54
CA LEU A 811 -20.30 11.77 -47.44
C LEU A 811 -20.05 13.25 -47.11
N LEU A 812 -19.00 13.58 -46.35
CA LEU A 812 -18.76 14.92 -45.82
C LEU A 812 -17.86 15.78 -46.73
N PRO A 813 -18.06 17.10 -46.78
CA PRO A 813 -17.06 18.06 -47.27
C PRO A 813 -15.80 18.13 -46.37
N ALA A 814 -14.70 18.69 -46.89
CA ALA A 814 -13.38 18.66 -46.24
C ALA A 814 -13.36 19.28 -44.82
N GLY A 815 -13.97 20.44 -44.61
CA GLY A 815 -14.06 21.09 -43.29
C GLY A 815 -14.78 20.21 -42.23
N PRO A 816 -16.06 19.83 -42.45
CA PRO A 816 -16.77 18.91 -41.57
C PRO A 816 -16.08 17.56 -41.39
N LEU A 817 -15.44 17.02 -42.44
CA LEU A 817 -14.66 15.78 -42.33
C LEU A 817 -13.49 15.94 -41.36
N ALA A 818 -12.80 17.09 -41.36
CA ALA A 818 -11.71 17.35 -40.43
C ALA A 818 -12.20 17.37 -38.98
N ALA A 819 -13.34 18.02 -38.72
CA ALA A 819 -13.98 17.99 -37.41
C ALA A 819 -14.43 16.58 -37.01
N TRP A 820 -14.96 15.80 -37.95
CA TRP A 820 -15.38 14.41 -37.75
C TRP A 820 -14.22 13.48 -37.38
N VAL A 821 -13.13 13.53 -38.15
CA VAL A 821 -11.91 12.75 -37.86
C VAL A 821 -11.28 13.21 -36.54
N GLY A 822 -11.25 14.52 -36.28
CA GLY A 822 -10.78 15.08 -35.01
C GLY A 822 -11.61 14.60 -33.81
N LEU A 823 -12.93 14.47 -33.97
CA LEU A 823 -13.82 13.93 -32.93
C LEU A 823 -13.51 12.46 -32.63
N ILE A 824 -13.31 11.63 -33.67
CA ILE A 824 -12.95 10.21 -33.50
C ILE A 824 -11.59 10.10 -32.81
N ALA A 825 -10.60 10.90 -33.21
CA ALA A 825 -9.30 10.96 -32.54
C ALA A 825 -9.45 11.40 -31.07
N ALA A 826 -10.26 12.41 -30.78
CA ALA A 826 -10.53 12.86 -29.42
C ALA A 826 -11.17 11.76 -28.56
N MET A 827 -12.09 10.95 -29.10
CA MET A 827 -12.69 9.83 -28.36
C MET A 827 -11.67 8.75 -27.98
N VAL A 828 -10.63 8.53 -28.79
CA VAL A 828 -9.50 7.64 -28.47
C VAL A 828 -8.58 8.26 -27.42
N LEU A 829 -8.33 9.57 -27.48
CA LEU A 829 -7.37 10.27 -26.61
C LEU A 829 -7.91 10.61 -25.21
N LEU A 830 -9.16 11.04 -25.11
CA LEU A 830 -9.74 11.64 -23.89
C LEU A 830 -9.78 10.71 -22.66
N PRO A 831 -10.07 9.39 -22.77
CA PRO A 831 -10.12 8.50 -21.61
C PRO A 831 -8.80 8.48 -20.82
N GLY A 832 -7.65 8.50 -21.51
CA GLY A 832 -6.33 8.54 -20.86
C GLY A 832 -5.92 9.95 -20.41
N LEU A 833 -6.30 10.99 -21.15
CA LEU A 833 -5.88 12.36 -20.88
C LEU A 833 -6.59 12.98 -19.66
N ILE A 834 -7.88 12.71 -19.46
CA ILE A 834 -8.66 13.33 -18.36
C ILE A 834 -8.11 12.98 -16.97
N PRO A 835 -7.78 11.71 -16.64
CA PRO A 835 -7.12 11.37 -15.37
C PRO A 835 -5.78 12.07 -15.19
N ALA A 836 -4.95 12.15 -16.23
CA ALA A 836 -3.66 12.82 -16.21
C ALA A 836 -3.78 14.34 -15.99
N LEU A 837 -4.78 14.99 -16.58
CA LEU A 837 -5.06 16.42 -16.33
C LEU A 837 -5.61 16.67 -14.92
N ARG A 838 -6.31 15.69 -14.33
CA ARG A 838 -6.80 15.81 -12.95
C ARG A 838 -5.71 15.62 -11.91
N SER A 839 -4.68 14.80 -12.18
CA SER A 839 -3.54 14.66 -11.27
C SER A 839 -2.80 16.00 -11.11
N PHE A 840 -2.80 16.82 -12.16
CA PHE A 840 -2.30 18.20 -12.12
C PHE A 840 -3.09 19.10 -11.15
N LEU A 841 -4.43 18.98 -11.11
CA LEU A 841 -5.30 19.77 -10.24
C LEU A 841 -5.32 19.28 -8.78
N GLY A 842 -4.90 18.05 -8.52
CA GLY A 842 -4.86 17.44 -7.18
C GLY A 842 -3.59 17.81 -6.43
N PHE A 843 -3.55 18.96 -5.75
CA PHE A 843 -2.40 19.37 -4.93
C PHE A 843 -2.17 18.38 -3.76
N ARG A 844 -1.10 17.59 -3.82
CA ARG A 844 -0.73 16.67 -2.72
C ARG A 844 0.10 17.45 -1.69
N ARG A 845 -0.42 17.59 -0.46
CA ARG A 845 0.33 18.24 0.64
C ARG A 845 1.63 17.49 0.91
N GLY A 846 2.76 18.19 0.99
CA GLY A 846 4.07 17.62 1.33
C GLY A 846 5.06 17.49 0.18
N PHE A 847 4.64 17.70 -1.08
CA PHE A 847 5.54 17.70 -2.25
C PHE A 847 5.84 19.12 -2.72
N THR A 848 7.05 19.35 -3.24
CA THR A 848 7.41 20.64 -3.87
C THR A 848 6.63 20.82 -5.18
N PHE A 849 6.23 22.05 -5.50
CA PHE A 849 5.50 22.36 -6.75
C PHE A 849 6.25 21.86 -8.00
N SER A 850 7.59 21.96 -8.01
CA SER A 850 8.44 21.49 -9.11
C SER A 850 8.42 19.96 -9.28
N SER A 851 8.35 19.20 -8.17
CA SER A 851 8.21 17.74 -8.22
C SER A 851 6.82 17.34 -8.74
N GLN A 852 5.76 18.05 -8.32
CA GLN A 852 4.40 17.80 -8.77
C GLN A 852 4.20 18.14 -10.27
N LEU A 853 4.79 19.23 -10.75
CA LEU A 853 4.77 19.60 -12.17
C LEU A 853 5.48 18.55 -13.02
N ARG A 854 6.67 18.09 -12.59
CA ARG A 854 7.43 17.02 -13.27
C ARG A 854 6.66 15.70 -13.28
N ALA A 855 6.00 15.32 -12.18
CA ALA A 855 5.17 14.13 -12.11
C ALA A 855 3.98 14.20 -13.07
N SER A 856 3.20 15.29 -13.01
CA SER A 856 2.03 15.51 -13.87
C SER A 856 2.41 15.58 -15.35
N GLY A 857 3.53 16.23 -15.68
CA GLY A 857 4.05 16.29 -17.04
C GLY A 857 4.43 14.90 -17.59
N ARG A 858 4.97 14.01 -16.76
CA ARG A 858 5.24 12.62 -17.15
C ARG A 858 3.94 11.85 -17.42
N ASP A 859 2.92 12.02 -16.60
CA ASP A 859 1.61 11.37 -16.77
C ASP A 859 0.90 11.84 -18.05
N ILE A 860 0.88 13.16 -18.30
CA ILE A 860 0.29 13.74 -19.52
C ILE A 860 1.05 13.26 -20.76
N ARG A 861 2.39 13.30 -20.73
CA ARG A 861 3.22 12.79 -21.84
C ARG A 861 2.90 11.34 -22.14
N ARG A 862 2.82 10.50 -21.10
CA ARG A 862 2.47 9.08 -21.26
C ARG A 862 1.07 8.91 -21.86
N ALA A 863 0.06 9.61 -21.35
CA ALA A 863 -1.31 9.54 -21.85
C ALA A 863 -1.39 9.94 -23.35
N LEU A 864 -0.66 10.99 -23.74
CA LEU A 864 -0.55 11.41 -25.14
C LEU A 864 0.18 10.39 -26.01
N THR A 865 1.28 9.80 -25.52
CA THR A 865 2.01 8.75 -26.26
C THR A 865 1.16 7.51 -26.47
N VAL A 866 0.50 7.00 -25.43
CA VAL A 866 -0.39 5.84 -25.52
C VAL A 866 -1.56 6.14 -26.46
N GLY A 867 -2.21 7.30 -26.30
CA GLY A 867 -3.32 7.68 -27.16
C GLY A 867 -2.93 7.87 -28.63
N ALA A 868 -1.73 8.39 -28.91
CA ALA A 868 -1.20 8.47 -30.27
C ALA A 868 -0.94 7.07 -30.85
N LEU A 869 -0.35 6.16 -30.08
CA LEU A 869 -0.14 4.77 -30.51
C LEU A 869 -1.45 4.04 -30.75
N ASP A 870 -2.45 4.18 -29.87
CA ASP A 870 -3.77 3.58 -30.04
C ASP A 870 -4.47 4.09 -31.32
N PHE A 871 -4.32 5.38 -31.65
CA PHE A 871 -4.83 5.93 -32.91
C PHE A 871 -4.07 5.42 -34.14
N THR A 872 -2.74 5.31 -34.05
CA THR A 872 -1.88 4.71 -35.08
C THR A 872 -2.25 3.24 -35.34
N PHE A 873 -2.53 2.48 -34.28
CA PHE A 873 -2.90 1.06 -34.38
C PHE A 873 -4.38 0.83 -34.69
N LEU A 874 -5.22 1.87 -34.74
CA LEU A 874 -6.67 1.76 -34.85
C LEU A 874 -7.12 0.93 -36.06
N SER A 875 -6.54 1.17 -37.24
CA SER A 875 -6.87 0.42 -38.47
C SER A 875 -6.55 -1.07 -38.33
N HIS A 876 -5.35 -1.39 -37.83
CA HIS A 876 -4.97 -2.78 -37.58
C HIS A 876 -5.85 -3.43 -36.51
N ARG A 877 -6.18 -2.69 -35.44
CA ARG A 877 -7.07 -3.13 -34.36
C ARG A 877 -8.45 -3.49 -34.89
N ALA A 878 -9.04 -2.63 -35.73
CA ALA A 878 -10.29 -2.93 -36.42
C ALA A 878 -10.19 -4.20 -37.27
N ALA A 879 -9.11 -4.35 -38.05
CA ALA A 879 -8.94 -5.51 -38.93
C ALA A 879 -8.85 -6.85 -38.17
N TYR A 880 -8.04 -6.95 -37.12
CA TYR A 880 -7.92 -8.21 -36.39
C TYR A 880 -9.14 -8.50 -35.50
N MET A 881 -9.82 -7.45 -34.98
CA MET A 881 -11.10 -7.62 -34.29
C MET A 881 -12.17 -8.16 -35.26
N LEU A 882 -12.25 -7.59 -36.47
CA LEU A 882 -13.18 -8.07 -37.50
C LEU A 882 -12.88 -9.52 -37.93
N ASP A 883 -11.61 -9.89 -38.12
CA ASP A 883 -11.23 -11.30 -38.39
C ASP A 883 -11.69 -12.23 -37.24
N ALA A 884 -11.42 -11.86 -35.98
CA ALA A 884 -11.85 -12.65 -34.83
C ALA A 884 -13.38 -12.85 -34.81
N ILE A 885 -14.14 -11.78 -35.07
CA ILE A 885 -15.61 -11.80 -35.11
C ILE A 885 -16.10 -12.71 -36.24
N VAL A 886 -15.70 -12.43 -37.48
CA VAL A 886 -16.18 -13.16 -38.67
C VAL A 886 -15.80 -14.64 -38.60
N ARG A 887 -14.55 -14.94 -38.21
CA ARG A 887 -14.07 -16.31 -38.03
C ARG A 887 -14.89 -17.06 -36.98
N THR A 888 -15.23 -16.41 -35.88
CA THR A 888 -16.01 -17.02 -34.80
C THR A 888 -17.45 -17.28 -35.24
N LEU A 889 -18.11 -16.29 -35.85
CA LEU A 889 -19.47 -16.45 -36.37
C LEU A 889 -19.56 -17.55 -37.43
N TRP A 890 -18.57 -17.64 -38.33
CA TRP A 890 -18.44 -18.74 -39.28
C TRP A 890 -18.27 -20.09 -38.59
N ARG A 891 -17.42 -20.17 -37.56
CA ARG A 891 -17.19 -21.43 -36.82
C ARG A 891 -18.41 -21.87 -36.02
N MET A 892 -19.17 -20.97 -35.45
CA MET A 892 -20.37 -21.32 -34.69
C MET A 892 -21.55 -21.67 -35.60
N GLY A 893 -21.76 -20.89 -36.65
CA GLY A 893 -22.92 -21.01 -37.53
C GLY A 893 -22.76 -22.05 -38.63
N VAL A 894 -21.55 -22.20 -39.18
CA VAL A 894 -21.30 -22.96 -40.41
C VAL A 894 -20.35 -24.14 -40.18
N SER A 895 -19.09 -23.91 -39.79
CA SER A 895 -18.11 -25.01 -39.79
C SER A 895 -18.19 -25.94 -38.58
N ARG A 896 -18.61 -25.43 -37.41
CA ARG A 896 -18.64 -26.13 -36.10
C ARG A 896 -17.33 -26.85 -35.74
N LYS A 897 -16.22 -26.32 -36.23
CA LYS A 897 -14.86 -26.86 -36.06
C LYS A 897 -13.93 -25.77 -35.53
N ASN A 898 -12.89 -26.19 -34.81
CA ASN A 898 -11.82 -25.32 -34.29
C ASN A 898 -12.33 -24.21 -33.34
N LEU A 899 -13.30 -24.53 -32.49
CA LEU A 899 -13.85 -23.59 -31.51
C LEU A 899 -12.91 -23.42 -30.32
N LEU A 900 -12.10 -24.43 -30.01
CA LEU A 900 -11.12 -24.44 -28.93
C LEU A 900 -9.69 -24.10 -29.42
N GLU A 901 -9.52 -23.70 -30.69
CA GLU A 901 -8.19 -23.41 -31.25
C GLU A 901 -7.47 -22.33 -30.43
N TRP A 902 -6.32 -22.73 -29.87
CA TRP A 902 -5.50 -21.90 -29.01
C TRP A 902 -4.02 -21.96 -29.43
N THR A 903 -3.37 -20.80 -29.44
CA THR A 903 -1.92 -20.66 -29.58
C THR A 903 -1.31 -20.26 -28.24
N THR A 904 -0.28 -21.00 -27.80
CA THR A 904 0.45 -20.71 -26.54
C THR A 904 1.10 -19.33 -26.55
N ALA A 905 1.18 -18.69 -25.38
CA ALA A 905 1.88 -17.40 -25.22
C ALA A 905 3.36 -17.51 -25.62
N ALA A 906 4.03 -18.62 -25.29
CA ALA A 906 5.42 -18.90 -25.68
C ALA A 906 5.62 -18.92 -27.21
N ALA A 907 4.72 -19.57 -27.96
CA ALA A 907 4.75 -19.57 -29.44
C ALA A 907 4.47 -18.16 -30.04
N ALA A 908 3.67 -17.34 -29.36
CA ALA A 908 3.45 -15.95 -29.76
C ALA A 908 4.64 -15.04 -29.42
N GLY A 909 5.30 -15.28 -28.28
CA GLY A 909 6.50 -14.55 -27.83
C GLY A 909 7.73 -14.84 -28.70
N SER A 910 7.94 -16.08 -29.13
CA SER A 910 9.00 -16.41 -30.09
C SER A 910 8.80 -15.71 -31.44
N SER A 911 7.54 -15.51 -31.84
CA SER A 911 7.18 -14.73 -33.04
C SER A 911 7.45 -13.22 -32.90
N ALA A 912 7.48 -12.69 -31.67
CA ALA A 912 7.77 -11.27 -31.39
C ALA A 912 9.24 -10.89 -31.67
N LYS A 913 10.15 -11.86 -31.79
CA LYS A 913 11.54 -11.66 -32.22
C LYS A 913 11.68 -11.42 -33.74
N GLY A 914 10.57 -11.42 -34.48
CA GLY A 914 10.55 -11.15 -35.92
C GLY A 914 10.98 -9.72 -36.30
N GLY A 915 11.65 -9.58 -37.45
CA GLY A 915 12.01 -8.29 -38.03
C GLY A 915 10.80 -7.48 -38.55
N LEU A 916 11.04 -6.28 -39.09
CA LEU A 916 9.99 -5.40 -39.63
C LEU A 916 9.11 -6.11 -40.68
N SER A 917 9.69 -6.97 -41.51
CA SER A 917 8.98 -7.77 -42.52
C SER A 917 7.89 -8.66 -41.90
N TRP A 918 8.15 -9.22 -40.72
CA TRP A 918 7.17 -10.00 -39.97
C TRP A 918 5.98 -9.13 -39.55
N PHE A 919 6.24 -7.93 -39.02
CA PHE A 919 5.20 -6.99 -38.61
C PHE A 919 4.36 -6.52 -39.81
N VAL A 920 4.98 -6.21 -40.95
CA VAL A 920 4.27 -5.83 -42.18
C VAL A 920 3.34 -6.95 -42.63
N ARG A 921 3.81 -8.20 -42.65
CA ARG A 921 2.99 -9.37 -43.04
C ARG A 921 1.86 -9.61 -42.06
N ARG A 922 2.14 -9.58 -40.76
CA ARG A 922 1.15 -9.89 -39.72
C ARG A 922 0.09 -8.79 -39.56
N MET A 923 0.47 -7.54 -39.81
CA MET A 923 -0.43 -6.38 -39.74
C MET A 923 -1.07 -6.02 -41.09
N GLY A 924 -0.90 -6.85 -42.13
CA GLY A 924 -1.35 -6.54 -43.49
C GLY A 924 -2.84 -6.21 -43.62
N GLY A 925 -3.71 -6.82 -42.80
CA GLY A 925 -5.13 -6.48 -42.75
C GLY A 925 -5.41 -5.01 -42.38
N GLY A 926 -4.50 -4.37 -41.65
CA GLY A 926 -4.57 -2.95 -41.30
C GLY A 926 -4.36 -1.99 -42.48
N PHE A 927 -3.93 -2.47 -43.65
CA PHE A 927 -3.77 -1.63 -44.84
C PHE A 927 -5.08 -1.42 -45.62
N VAL A 928 -6.13 -2.18 -45.35
CA VAL A 928 -7.40 -2.07 -46.08
C VAL A 928 -8.04 -0.68 -45.92
N ALA A 929 -8.12 -0.16 -44.70
CA ALA A 929 -8.71 1.15 -44.44
C ALA A 929 -7.94 2.32 -45.08
N PRO A 930 -6.60 2.45 -44.92
CA PRO A 930 -5.87 3.53 -45.57
C PRO A 930 -5.92 3.43 -47.11
N LEU A 931 -5.89 2.23 -47.70
CA LEU A 931 -6.05 2.07 -49.15
C LEU A 931 -7.44 2.48 -49.64
N ALA A 932 -8.50 2.13 -48.88
CA ALA A 932 -9.85 2.59 -49.18
C ALA A 932 -9.95 4.12 -49.13
N LEU A 933 -9.37 4.76 -48.11
CA LEU A 933 -9.33 6.22 -48.02
C LEU A 933 -8.55 6.87 -49.16
N ILE A 934 -7.42 6.27 -49.60
CA ILE A 934 -6.68 6.74 -50.78
C ILE A 934 -7.56 6.67 -52.03
N ALA A 935 -8.29 5.56 -52.24
CA ALA A 935 -9.23 5.45 -53.36
C ALA A 935 -10.33 6.53 -53.32
N VAL A 936 -10.88 6.82 -52.13
CA VAL A 936 -11.84 7.93 -51.95
C VAL A 936 -11.18 9.28 -52.22
N ALA A 937 -9.93 9.50 -51.81
CA ALA A 937 -9.19 10.74 -52.07
C ALA A 937 -8.92 10.96 -53.57
N ILE A 938 -8.67 9.89 -54.33
CA ILE A 938 -8.51 9.97 -55.79
C ILE A 938 -9.82 10.41 -56.43
N ALA A 939 -10.97 9.89 -55.97
CA ALA A 939 -12.28 10.30 -56.44
C ALA A 939 -12.69 11.70 -55.93
N ARG A 940 -12.17 12.14 -54.79
CA ARG A 940 -12.49 13.42 -54.13
C ARG A 940 -11.22 14.14 -53.64
N PRO A 941 -10.44 14.78 -54.52
CA PRO A 941 -9.14 15.37 -54.17
C PRO A 941 -9.20 16.40 -53.03
N GLN A 942 -10.32 17.09 -52.86
CA GLN A 942 -10.54 18.10 -51.82
C GLN A 942 -10.43 17.57 -50.38
N ILE A 943 -10.59 16.26 -50.16
CA ILE A 943 -10.46 15.66 -48.81
C ILE A 943 -9.06 15.11 -48.53
N ALA A 944 -8.18 15.06 -49.53
CA ALA A 944 -6.89 14.36 -49.46
C ALA A 944 -6.02 14.85 -48.29
N LEU A 945 -5.95 16.18 -48.08
CA LEU A 945 -5.17 16.77 -46.99
C LEU A 945 -5.71 16.38 -45.60
N VAL A 946 -7.03 16.24 -45.46
CA VAL A 946 -7.68 15.93 -44.18
C VAL A 946 -7.39 14.49 -43.75
N ILE A 947 -7.41 13.55 -44.70
CA ILE A 947 -7.21 12.13 -44.43
C ILE A 947 -5.73 11.70 -44.50
N ALA A 948 -4.83 12.57 -44.96
CA ALA A 948 -3.41 12.28 -45.11
C ALA A 948 -2.77 11.83 -43.79
N ILE A 949 -3.09 12.48 -42.67
CA ILE A 949 -2.52 12.14 -41.35
C ILE A 949 -2.98 10.74 -40.90
N PRO A 950 -4.30 10.43 -40.81
CA PRO A 950 -4.75 9.07 -40.50
C PRO A 950 -4.17 8.00 -41.43
N VAL A 951 -4.18 8.25 -42.74
CA VAL A 951 -3.63 7.32 -43.75
C VAL A 951 -2.15 7.04 -43.49
N LEU A 952 -1.35 8.09 -43.29
CA LEU A 952 0.09 7.95 -43.01
C LEU A 952 0.34 7.18 -41.72
N LEU A 953 -0.37 7.51 -40.64
CA LEU A 953 -0.22 6.81 -39.36
C LEU A 953 -0.58 5.33 -39.48
N TRP A 954 -1.68 5.00 -40.16
CA TRP A 954 -2.11 3.61 -40.32
C TRP A 954 -1.19 2.80 -41.24
N LEU A 955 -0.61 3.40 -42.28
CA LEU A 955 0.41 2.77 -43.11
C LEU A 955 1.73 2.54 -42.34
N LEU A 956 2.09 3.45 -41.43
CA LEU A 956 3.29 3.34 -40.59
C LEU A 956 3.08 2.51 -39.30
N ALA A 957 1.87 2.01 -39.05
CA ALA A 957 1.56 1.20 -37.88
C ALA A 957 2.51 -0.01 -37.67
N PRO A 958 2.92 -0.77 -38.72
CA PRO A 958 3.89 -1.85 -38.54
C PRO A 958 5.26 -1.38 -38.08
N VAL A 959 5.72 -0.20 -38.53
CA VAL A 959 6.99 0.39 -38.10
C VAL A 959 6.91 0.80 -36.63
N ALA A 960 5.82 1.45 -36.23
CA ALA A 960 5.57 1.81 -34.84
C ALA A 960 5.51 0.56 -33.95
N GLY A 961 4.73 -0.46 -34.34
CA GLY A 961 4.59 -1.72 -33.62
C GLY A 961 5.92 -2.45 -33.42
N TRP A 962 6.75 -2.52 -34.47
CA TRP A 962 8.09 -3.08 -34.40
C TRP A 962 9.04 -2.27 -33.50
N ARG A 963 9.02 -0.93 -33.62
CA ARG A 963 9.86 -0.06 -32.78
C ARG A 963 9.55 -0.19 -31.29
N VAL A 964 8.26 -0.19 -30.92
CA VAL A 964 7.85 -0.24 -29.50
C VAL A 964 8.00 -1.64 -28.90
N SER A 965 7.98 -2.70 -29.73
CA SER A 965 8.09 -4.10 -29.28
C SER A 965 9.53 -4.59 -29.10
N ARG A 966 10.53 -3.77 -29.45
CA ARG A 966 11.93 -4.14 -29.26
C ARG A 966 12.31 -4.08 -27.78
N PRO A 967 13.09 -5.07 -27.28
CA PRO A 967 13.73 -4.96 -25.98
C PRO A 967 14.52 -3.66 -25.91
N ILE A 968 14.27 -2.87 -24.87
CA ILE A 968 15.06 -1.69 -24.56
C ILE A 968 16.37 -2.24 -24.00
N GLN A 969 17.45 -1.99 -24.73
CA GLN A 969 18.77 -2.18 -24.17
C GLN A 969 18.87 -1.25 -22.96
N PRO A 970 19.13 -1.77 -21.75
CA PRO A 970 19.35 -0.91 -20.59
C PRO A 970 20.45 0.08 -20.97
N VAL A 971 20.11 1.36 -21.04
CA VAL A 971 21.13 2.39 -21.15
C VAL A 971 21.73 2.45 -19.77
N GLU A 972 22.81 1.69 -19.56
CA GLU A 972 23.74 1.98 -18.48
C GLU A 972 24.18 3.42 -18.70
N ARG A 973 23.54 4.34 -17.98
CA ARG A 973 24.05 5.70 -17.88
C ARG A 973 25.33 5.60 -17.10
N GLN A 974 26.43 5.45 -17.82
CA GLN A 974 27.74 5.60 -17.23
C GLN A 974 27.80 7.01 -16.65
N ALA A 975 28.08 7.09 -15.35
CA ALA A 975 28.37 8.37 -14.72
C ALA A 975 29.53 9.02 -15.50
N THR A 976 29.49 10.34 -15.65
CA THR A 976 30.68 11.06 -16.14
C THR A 976 31.84 10.75 -15.20
N ALA A 977 33.09 10.81 -15.69
CA ALA A 977 34.25 10.54 -14.84
C ALA A 977 34.26 11.40 -13.56
N GLU A 978 33.79 12.64 -13.66
CA GLU A 978 33.62 13.56 -12.53
C GLU A 978 32.56 13.08 -11.53
N THR A 979 31.34 12.76 -11.99
CA THR A 979 30.29 12.23 -11.10
C THR A 979 30.66 10.88 -10.51
N ALA A 980 31.33 10.01 -11.28
CA ALA A 980 31.83 8.74 -10.79
C ALA A 980 32.86 8.95 -9.67
N LEU A 981 33.82 9.85 -9.87
CA LEU A 981 34.82 10.20 -8.86
C LEU A 981 34.17 10.82 -7.62
N GLU A 982 33.21 11.73 -7.78
CA GLU A 982 32.45 12.32 -6.66
C GLU A 982 31.74 11.24 -5.84
N LEU A 983 30.99 10.35 -6.50
CA LEU A 983 30.27 9.26 -5.83
C LEU A 983 31.22 8.28 -5.13
N ARG A 984 32.34 7.93 -5.77
CA ARG A 984 33.37 7.06 -5.17
C ARG A 984 34.07 7.74 -3.98
N THR A 985 34.30 9.05 -4.05
CA THR A 985 34.87 9.84 -2.96
C THR A 985 33.94 9.85 -1.75
N ILE A 986 32.64 10.12 -1.97
CA ILE A 986 31.59 10.03 -0.94
C ILE A 986 31.57 8.63 -0.33
N ALA A 987 31.51 7.59 -1.17
CA ALA A 987 31.46 6.21 -0.70
C ALA A 987 32.72 5.83 0.11
N ARG A 988 33.91 6.31 -0.29
CA ARG A 988 35.16 6.09 0.46
C ARG A 988 35.16 6.80 1.81
N ARG A 989 34.58 8.00 1.92
CA ARG A 989 34.35 8.70 3.18
C ARG A 989 33.37 7.94 4.06
N THR A 990 32.29 7.41 3.49
CA THR A 990 31.33 6.57 4.23
C THR A 990 31.99 5.29 4.74
N TRP A 991 32.82 4.62 3.94
CA TRP A 991 33.58 3.43 4.38
C TRP A 991 34.51 3.72 5.56
N ARG A 992 35.03 4.96 5.69
CA ARG A 992 35.89 5.36 6.80
C ARG A 992 35.23 5.14 8.17
N PHE A 993 33.90 5.29 8.25
CA PHE A 993 33.14 4.97 9.46
C PHE A 993 33.42 3.55 9.94
N PHE A 994 33.27 2.56 9.05
CA PHE A 994 33.50 1.16 9.40
C PHE A 994 34.98 0.84 9.64
N GLU A 995 35.91 1.51 8.93
CA GLU A 995 37.34 1.33 9.18
C GLU A 995 37.77 1.76 10.58
N VAL A 996 37.17 2.85 11.09
CA VAL A 996 37.50 3.42 12.40
C VAL A 996 36.77 2.69 13.51
N PHE A 997 35.47 2.47 13.35
CA PHE A 997 34.61 2.03 14.44
C PHE A 997 34.34 0.53 14.49
N VAL A 998 34.61 -0.24 13.43
CA VAL A 998 34.57 -1.71 13.52
C VAL A 998 35.96 -2.22 13.86
N ASN A 999 36.18 -2.41 15.16
CA ASN A 999 37.46 -2.82 15.73
C ASN A 999 37.23 -3.68 16.97
N ALA A 1000 38.33 -4.21 17.55
CA ALA A 1000 38.29 -5.11 18.68
C ALA A 1000 37.66 -4.53 19.97
N ASN A 1001 37.70 -3.21 20.18
CA ASN A 1001 37.07 -2.58 21.35
C ASN A 1001 35.54 -2.64 21.26
N GLU A 1002 35.01 -2.57 20.04
CA GLU A 1002 33.58 -2.71 19.73
C GLU A 1002 33.21 -4.16 19.39
N SER A 1003 34.03 -5.13 19.81
CA SER A 1003 33.87 -6.57 19.53
C SER A 1003 33.76 -6.91 18.04
N ASP A 1004 34.38 -6.10 17.17
CA ASP A 1004 34.27 -6.18 15.71
C ASP A 1004 32.82 -6.05 15.20
N LEU A 1005 31.96 -5.35 15.94
CA LEU A 1005 30.59 -5.02 15.55
C LEU A 1005 30.48 -3.55 15.09
N PRO A 1006 29.62 -3.25 14.10
CA PRO A 1006 29.38 -1.87 13.67
C PRO A 1006 28.49 -1.12 14.66
N PRO A 1007 28.90 0.04 15.20
CA PRO A 1007 28.02 0.85 16.03
C PRO A 1007 26.89 1.47 15.22
N ASP A 1008 25.82 1.85 15.91
CA ASP A 1008 24.60 2.39 15.33
C ASP A 1008 24.80 3.80 14.75
N ASN A 1009 25.52 4.65 15.48
CA ASN A 1009 25.84 6.00 15.03
C ASN A 1009 27.12 6.54 15.68
N PHE A 1010 27.70 7.53 15.01
CA PHE A 1010 28.76 8.39 15.54
C PHE A 1010 28.28 9.84 15.41
N GLN A 1011 28.47 10.61 16.45
CA GLN A 1011 28.16 12.03 16.49
C GLN A 1011 29.47 12.81 16.53
N GLU A 1012 29.68 13.67 15.53
CA GLU A 1012 30.86 14.56 15.42
C GLU A 1012 30.64 15.88 16.18
N ASP A 1013 29.46 16.48 16.00
CA ASP A 1013 29.09 17.77 16.57
C ASP A 1013 28.07 17.56 17.72
N PRO A 1014 28.29 18.11 18.93
CA PRO A 1014 29.38 19.04 19.32
C PRO A 1014 30.64 18.35 19.82
N ARG A 1015 30.59 17.04 20.09
CA ARG A 1015 31.73 16.25 20.55
C ARG A 1015 31.64 14.86 19.96
N ASP A 1016 32.79 14.29 19.64
CA ASP A 1016 32.95 12.91 19.21
C ASP A 1016 32.33 11.94 20.23
N LYS A 1017 31.22 11.30 19.85
CA LYS A 1017 30.52 10.30 20.68
C LYS A 1017 30.10 9.12 19.82
N VAL A 1018 30.62 7.94 20.16
CA VAL A 1018 30.21 6.66 19.57
C VAL A 1018 29.01 6.13 20.35
N ALA A 1019 27.97 5.68 19.64
CA ALA A 1019 26.90 4.91 20.27
C ALA A 1019 27.31 3.45 20.32
N HIS A 1020 27.74 2.98 21.49
CA HIS A 1020 28.17 1.60 21.75
C HIS A 1020 27.01 0.60 21.72
N ARG A 1021 26.29 0.54 20.58
CA ARG A 1021 25.20 -0.39 20.34
C ARG A 1021 25.12 -0.79 18.87
N THR A 1022 24.67 -2.00 18.59
CA THR A 1022 24.44 -2.49 17.23
C THR A 1022 23.11 -3.23 17.10
N SER A 1023 22.64 -3.35 15.85
CA SER A 1023 21.42 -4.06 15.48
C SER A 1023 21.72 -5.14 14.43
N PRO A 1024 20.82 -6.13 14.22
CA PRO A 1024 20.97 -7.10 13.14
C PRO A 1024 21.10 -6.46 11.76
N THR A 1025 20.38 -5.36 11.50
CA THR A 1025 20.51 -4.59 10.25
C THR A 1025 21.91 -3.99 10.10
N ASN A 1026 22.45 -3.39 11.16
CA ASN A 1026 23.78 -2.76 11.13
C ASN A 1026 24.86 -3.79 10.81
N ILE A 1027 24.80 -4.96 11.44
CA ILE A 1027 25.71 -6.09 11.16
C ILE A 1027 25.61 -6.50 9.69
N GLY A 1028 24.40 -6.72 9.17
CA GLY A 1028 24.20 -7.10 7.77
C GLY A 1028 24.69 -6.04 6.77
N MET A 1029 24.42 -4.76 7.04
CA MET A 1029 24.89 -3.64 6.21
C MET A 1029 26.42 -3.54 6.22
N TYR A 1030 27.06 -3.81 7.36
CA TYR A 1030 28.52 -3.85 7.43
C TYR A 1030 29.10 -4.96 6.56
N TYR A 1031 28.53 -6.17 6.59
CA TYR A 1031 28.98 -7.26 5.72
C TYR A 1031 28.98 -6.87 4.24
N LEU A 1032 27.88 -6.27 3.77
CA LEU A 1032 27.80 -5.82 2.39
C LEU A 1032 28.76 -4.67 2.09
N SER A 1033 28.95 -3.76 3.06
CA SER A 1033 29.89 -2.64 2.93
C SER A 1033 31.34 -3.12 2.83
N ALA A 1034 31.71 -4.17 3.57
CA ALA A 1034 33.05 -4.76 3.51
C ALA A 1034 33.32 -5.42 2.16
N VAL A 1035 32.34 -6.16 1.62
CA VAL A 1035 32.41 -6.71 0.25
C VAL A 1035 32.53 -5.60 -0.79
N ALA A 1036 31.72 -4.53 -0.68
CA ALA A 1036 31.76 -3.39 -1.58
C ALA A 1036 33.10 -2.62 -1.50
N ALA A 1037 33.67 -2.47 -0.32
CA ALA A 1037 34.98 -1.83 -0.12
C ALA A 1037 36.09 -2.61 -0.82
N ARG A 1038 36.00 -3.94 -0.80
CA ARG A 1038 36.87 -4.80 -1.60
C ARG A 1038 36.60 -4.61 -3.09
N ASP A 1039 35.35 -4.63 -3.54
CA ASP A 1039 35.03 -4.49 -4.96
C ASP A 1039 35.48 -3.13 -5.54
N LEU A 1040 35.57 -2.10 -4.69
CA LEU A 1040 36.07 -0.77 -5.05
C LEU A 1040 37.60 -0.64 -4.97
N GLY A 1041 38.30 -1.65 -4.47
CA GLY A 1041 39.75 -1.71 -4.36
C GLY A 1041 40.34 -0.98 -3.15
N TRP A 1042 39.55 -0.71 -2.11
CA TRP A 1042 40.02 -0.02 -0.90
C TRP A 1042 40.67 -0.96 0.12
N ILE A 1043 40.28 -2.24 0.12
CA ILE A 1043 40.83 -3.28 0.98
C ILE A 1043 41.11 -4.56 0.17
N GLY A 1044 42.06 -5.38 0.64
CA GLY A 1044 42.43 -6.64 -0.02
C GLY A 1044 41.53 -7.83 0.34
N LEU A 1045 41.76 -8.98 -0.32
CA LEU A 1045 41.05 -10.23 -0.03
C LEU A 1045 41.29 -10.72 1.40
N ALA A 1046 42.52 -10.60 1.91
CA ALA A 1046 42.86 -10.97 3.29
C ALA A 1046 42.06 -10.10 4.28
N ASP A 1047 42.13 -8.77 4.12
CA ASP A 1047 41.45 -7.83 5.01
C ASP A 1047 39.93 -8.04 5.07
N VAL A 1048 39.28 -8.23 3.90
CA VAL A 1048 37.83 -8.47 3.88
C VAL A 1048 37.50 -9.80 4.55
N THR A 1049 38.30 -10.84 4.32
CA THR A 1049 38.08 -12.16 4.93
C THR A 1049 38.22 -12.10 6.45
N ASP A 1050 39.27 -11.44 6.94
CA ASP A 1050 39.54 -11.31 8.37
C ASP A 1050 38.43 -10.50 9.08
N ARG A 1051 38.01 -9.39 8.47
CA ARG A 1051 36.91 -8.56 8.98
C ARG A 1051 35.58 -9.31 9.04
N LEU A 1052 35.19 -9.97 7.94
CA LEU A 1052 33.96 -10.76 7.89
C LEU A 1052 33.99 -11.89 8.93
N ALA A 1053 35.10 -12.62 9.02
CA ALA A 1053 35.26 -13.72 9.97
C ALA A 1053 35.23 -13.26 11.43
N ALA A 1054 35.85 -12.11 11.75
CA ALA A 1054 35.82 -11.54 13.09
C ALA A 1054 34.39 -11.20 13.52
N THR A 1055 33.68 -10.40 12.72
CA THR A 1055 32.28 -10.03 13.01
C THR A 1055 31.36 -11.23 13.05
N MET A 1056 31.49 -12.22 12.15
CA MET A 1056 30.70 -13.45 12.20
C MET A 1056 30.93 -14.25 13.47
N ARG A 1057 32.19 -14.35 13.93
CA ARG A 1057 32.52 -15.05 15.17
C ARG A 1057 31.83 -14.38 16.36
N THR A 1058 31.89 -13.05 16.44
CA THR A 1058 31.17 -12.30 17.47
C THR A 1058 29.67 -12.52 17.34
N GLN A 1059 29.09 -12.35 16.15
CA GLN A 1059 27.65 -12.53 15.90
C GLN A 1059 27.15 -13.89 16.37
N ILE A 1060 27.86 -14.98 16.05
CA ILE A 1060 27.50 -16.34 16.45
C ILE A 1060 27.51 -16.50 17.98
N SER A 1061 28.40 -15.78 18.67
CA SER A 1061 28.54 -15.84 20.14
C SER A 1061 27.49 -15.01 20.90
N LEU A 1062 26.78 -14.10 20.23
CA LEU A 1062 25.76 -13.26 20.86
C LEU A 1062 24.59 -14.10 21.41
N ASP A 1063 23.91 -13.58 22.42
CA ASP A 1063 22.67 -14.20 22.93
C ASP A 1063 21.57 -14.16 21.85
N HIS A 1064 20.96 -15.31 21.53
CA HIS A 1064 19.86 -15.38 20.56
C HIS A 1064 18.53 -15.76 21.22
N TYR A 1065 17.42 -15.32 20.62
CA TYR A 1065 16.07 -15.78 20.94
C TYR A 1065 15.53 -16.63 19.80
N ARG A 1066 15.44 -17.96 20.00
CA ARG A 1066 14.94 -18.92 19.00
C ARG A 1066 15.62 -18.79 17.62
N GLY A 1067 16.93 -18.54 17.63
CA GLY A 1067 17.72 -18.34 16.40
C GLY A 1067 17.71 -16.91 15.85
N HIS A 1068 16.90 -16.00 16.41
CA HIS A 1068 16.94 -14.58 16.07
C HIS A 1068 17.91 -13.83 16.99
N LEU A 1069 18.59 -12.83 16.44
CA LEU A 1069 19.27 -11.82 17.24
C LEU A 1069 18.24 -10.88 17.91
N PHE A 1070 18.56 -10.41 19.11
CA PHE A 1070 17.86 -9.28 19.73
C PHE A 1070 18.11 -8.00 18.94
N ASN A 1071 17.24 -7.00 19.12
CA ASN A 1071 17.32 -5.79 18.33
C ASN A 1071 18.56 -4.93 18.63
N TRP A 1072 19.03 -4.98 19.89
CA TRP A 1072 20.11 -4.14 20.37
C TRP A 1072 21.09 -4.94 21.21
N TYR A 1073 22.36 -4.87 20.85
CA TYR A 1073 23.48 -5.33 21.66
C TYR A 1073 24.39 -4.16 21.96
N ASP A 1074 24.97 -4.15 23.16
CA ASP A 1074 26.09 -3.30 23.50
C ASP A 1074 27.35 -3.84 22.77
N THR A 1075 28.07 -2.98 22.07
CA THR A 1075 29.20 -3.39 21.22
C THR A 1075 30.48 -3.67 22.01
N GLU A 1076 30.64 -3.08 23.19
CA GLU A 1076 31.81 -3.33 24.05
C GLU A 1076 31.64 -4.62 24.86
N SER A 1077 30.45 -4.83 25.43
CA SER A 1077 30.17 -5.96 26.34
C SER A 1077 29.48 -7.15 25.67
N THR A 1078 28.97 -6.99 24.45
CA THR A 1078 28.16 -7.98 23.69
C THR A 1078 26.84 -8.39 24.35
N HIS A 1079 26.44 -7.72 25.44
CA HIS A 1079 25.19 -8.03 26.11
C HIS A 1079 23.98 -7.43 25.38
N PRO A 1080 22.85 -8.15 25.32
CA PRO A 1080 21.60 -7.60 24.80
C PRO A 1080 21.09 -6.47 25.70
N LEU A 1081 20.80 -5.33 25.09
CA LEU A 1081 20.28 -4.14 25.77
C LEU A 1081 18.80 -4.29 26.13
N ASN A 1082 18.38 -3.59 27.20
CA ASN A 1082 16.98 -3.58 27.62
C ASN A 1082 16.19 -2.43 26.97
N PRO A 1083 14.91 -2.64 26.58
CA PRO A 1083 14.18 -3.90 26.65
C PRO A 1083 14.66 -4.92 25.60
N ARG A 1084 14.70 -6.20 25.97
CA ARG A 1084 15.06 -7.28 25.04
C ARG A 1084 13.86 -7.62 24.16
N TYR A 1085 13.98 -7.39 22.86
CA TYR A 1085 12.98 -7.79 21.87
C TYR A 1085 13.64 -8.19 20.55
N VAL A 1086 12.88 -8.86 19.70
CA VAL A 1086 13.29 -9.24 18.35
C VAL A 1086 12.51 -8.41 17.34
N SER A 1087 13.21 -7.75 16.42
CA SER A 1087 12.61 -7.08 15.27
C SER A 1087 12.58 -8.02 14.08
N ALA A 1088 11.37 -8.28 13.56
CA ALA A 1088 11.19 -9.08 12.35
C ALA A 1088 11.75 -8.35 11.11
N VAL A 1089 11.75 -7.01 11.12
CA VAL A 1089 12.31 -6.19 10.04
C VAL A 1089 13.84 -6.32 10.02
N ASP A 1090 14.51 -6.15 11.16
CA ASP A 1090 15.97 -6.23 11.22
C ASP A 1090 16.48 -7.65 11.01
N SER A 1091 15.74 -8.65 11.51
CA SER A 1091 16.00 -10.06 11.18
C SER A 1091 15.89 -10.32 9.68
N GLY A 1092 14.85 -9.76 9.04
CA GLY A 1092 14.65 -9.89 7.59
C GLY A 1092 15.74 -9.23 6.77
N ASN A 1093 16.16 -8.02 7.16
CA ASN A 1093 17.28 -7.32 6.54
C ASN A 1093 18.57 -8.14 6.66
N LEU A 1094 18.92 -8.61 7.86
CA LEU A 1094 20.10 -9.45 8.07
C LEU A 1094 20.05 -10.72 7.21
N ALA A 1095 18.91 -11.41 7.17
CA ALA A 1095 18.75 -12.60 6.34
C ALA A 1095 18.99 -12.32 4.85
N GLY A 1096 18.44 -11.20 4.34
CA GLY A 1096 18.69 -10.75 2.97
C GLY A 1096 20.17 -10.43 2.71
N HIS A 1097 20.82 -9.73 3.65
CA HIS A 1097 22.24 -9.40 3.56
C HIS A 1097 23.13 -10.65 3.61
N LEU A 1098 22.82 -11.63 4.46
CA LEU A 1098 23.55 -12.90 4.54
C LEU A 1098 23.44 -13.72 3.26
N LEU A 1099 22.30 -13.68 2.57
CA LEU A 1099 22.15 -14.34 1.26
C LEU A 1099 23.06 -13.69 0.20
N VAL A 1100 23.10 -12.36 0.14
CA VAL A 1100 24.02 -11.63 -0.75
C VAL A 1100 25.47 -11.93 -0.40
N LEU A 1101 25.80 -11.91 0.89
CA LEU A 1101 27.14 -12.22 1.39
C LEU A 1101 27.58 -13.64 1.05
N ALA A 1102 26.70 -14.64 1.19
CA ALA A 1102 27.01 -16.02 0.85
C ALA A 1102 27.39 -16.19 -0.63
N ASN A 1103 26.64 -15.54 -1.53
CA ASN A 1103 26.95 -15.52 -2.96
C ASN A 1103 28.25 -14.76 -3.23
N ALA A 1104 28.46 -13.60 -2.60
CA ALA A 1104 29.71 -12.85 -2.72
C ALA A 1104 30.92 -13.67 -2.25
N CYS A 1105 30.83 -14.39 -1.14
CA CYS A 1105 31.89 -15.28 -0.67
C CYS A 1105 32.16 -16.45 -1.64
N ALA A 1106 31.12 -17.00 -2.27
CA ALA A 1106 31.28 -18.01 -3.30
C ALA A 1106 32.03 -17.45 -4.53
N ASP A 1107 31.66 -16.25 -4.99
CA ASP A 1107 32.35 -15.56 -6.10
C ASP A 1107 33.81 -15.25 -5.76
N LEU A 1108 34.07 -14.76 -4.54
CA LEU A 1108 35.42 -14.48 -4.02
C LEU A 1108 36.30 -15.73 -4.02
N ALA A 1109 35.73 -16.92 -3.82
CA ALA A 1109 36.45 -18.18 -3.82
C ALA A 1109 36.86 -18.66 -5.23
N THR A 1110 36.15 -18.24 -6.28
CA THR A 1110 36.31 -18.76 -7.66
C THR A 1110 37.11 -17.87 -8.62
N HIS A 1111 37.82 -16.85 -8.10
CA HIS A 1111 38.55 -15.79 -8.82
C HIS A 1111 37.64 -14.67 -9.35
N ASP A 1112 37.98 -13.40 -9.04
CA ASP A 1112 37.16 -12.23 -9.41
C ASP A 1112 37.93 -11.26 -10.32
N PRO A 1113 37.49 -11.11 -11.59
CA PRO A 1113 38.10 -10.20 -12.56
C PRO A 1113 38.05 -8.71 -12.16
N ARG A 1114 37.14 -8.31 -11.25
CA ARG A 1114 36.97 -6.89 -10.85
C ARG A 1114 38.14 -6.35 -10.04
N PHE A 1115 38.95 -7.23 -9.46
CA PHE A 1115 40.11 -6.85 -8.64
C PHE A 1115 41.43 -6.83 -9.44
N ASP A 1116 41.38 -7.02 -10.76
CA ASP A 1116 42.56 -6.99 -11.64
C ASP A 1116 43.17 -5.57 -11.76
N ASP A 1117 42.41 -4.52 -11.39
CA ASP A 1117 42.88 -3.13 -11.38
C ASP A 1117 42.53 -2.37 -10.08
N VAL A 1118 43.50 -2.30 -9.15
CA VAL A 1118 43.36 -1.59 -7.86
C VAL A 1118 43.59 -0.07 -7.95
N ARG A 1119 44.07 0.44 -9.09
CA ARG A 1119 44.45 1.87 -9.24
C ARG A 1119 43.28 2.84 -8.96
N PRO A 1120 42.02 2.55 -9.39
CA PRO A 1120 40.89 3.41 -9.07
C PRO A 1120 40.65 3.57 -7.56
N GLY A 1121 40.78 2.50 -6.77
CA GLY A 1121 40.61 2.55 -5.32
C GLY A 1121 41.66 3.43 -4.64
N ILE A 1122 42.91 3.39 -5.13
CA ILE A 1122 44.00 4.26 -4.67
C ILE A 1122 43.69 5.73 -4.99
N LEU A 1123 43.19 6.01 -6.20
CA LEU A 1123 42.81 7.36 -6.61
C LEU A 1123 41.68 7.94 -5.75
N ASP A 1124 40.70 7.14 -5.34
CA ASP A 1124 39.62 7.59 -4.44
C ASP A 1124 40.17 8.04 -3.09
N ALA A 1125 41.15 7.30 -2.54
CA ALA A 1125 41.80 7.65 -1.29
C ALA A 1125 42.61 8.95 -1.42
N LEU A 1126 43.35 9.11 -2.53
CA LEU A 1126 44.11 10.34 -2.83
C LEU A 1126 43.19 11.56 -3.02
N ALA A 1127 42.03 11.39 -3.67
CA ALA A 1127 41.06 12.45 -3.89
C ALA A 1127 40.51 12.99 -2.55
N ASN A 1128 40.28 12.10 -1.57
CA ASN A 1128 39.87 12.50 -0.23
C ASN A 1128 40.92 13.33 0.50
N VAL A 1129 42.19 12.91 0.46
CA VAL A 1129 43.30 13.66 1.07
C VAL A 1129 43.43 15.05 0.41
N SER A 1130 43.33 15.11 -0.92
CA SER A 1130 43.45 16.35 -1.70
C SER A 1130 42.33 17.36 -1.46
N ALA A 1131 41.16 16.91 -1.00
CA ALA A 1131 40.02 17.77 -0.67
C ALA A 1131 40.03 18.30 0.77
N THR A 1132 40.97 17.84 1.60
CA THR A 1132 41.11 18.22 3.02
C THR A 1132 42.29 19.19 3.25
N VAL A 1133 43.07 19.47 2.20
CA VAL A 1133 44.13 20.49 2.11
C VAL A 1133 43.60 21.66 1.31
#